data_AF-A0A1E4RCE4-F1
#
_entry.id   AF-A0A1E4RCE4-F1
#
_cell.length_a   1.000
_cell.length_b   1.000
_cell.length_c   1.000
_cell.angle_alpha   90.00
_cell.angle_beta   90.00
_cell.angle_gamma   90.00
#
_symmetry.space_group_name_H-M   'P 1'
#
loop_
_entity.id
_entity.type
_entity.pdbx_description
1 polymer ?
#
loop_
_entity_poly.entity_id
_entity_poly.type
_entity_poly.pdbx_seq_one_letter_code
_entity_poly.pdbx_strand_id
1 'polypeptide(L)'
;MSSKIRHDDQGLKKIKSLAAKWQSKQSASFKPSYVQEVYQLITQPDCLKIYQLLYNTCFFSNFLWKFYHEDITNNHLELILLIAVYEIENEDASLIIEQILDQDTDRFDLFLKRILVICLNANAEYHLRRSILLFITKLVTVQLSNKTVKQTVGPLFDISILSNLQDLSQVILPGLKDEYEDCIKNKQNPVAKLKQRWLYGLITDFMKSTLLFDELSKHEQVGYLEYLRALLLFLTSLVSQLPLRIYSASLIREVQFASCFDKNLNSLDEYIALLNSFLHYPVDDFTGEIKKNDFESNFETLQAEFFSLDSRLAGISAKPSIHNYEPEELVGLLDAFSSDTLQQIMKNLGLSRNISPNFLNRKGFLINVLMNYVSPRINSVNSSSLYAIGEKNVIDPFISDAKVEFPAYLPLPLIKGSQFLSIDDFIQRHVEISLYEVYKDIFANIERSITSINVIDAPLRNYKGTSKSITAVYVKNSKNDLEIDIKHNNSFRKMKDQKVILMELQNRNASSPHARLKKLGISLIRLGRVMSQNEGSCKVWIQEADRSIRERFNFMIKLDEETLQRIEHCEELLKRLGNDQIPLYMNQLFLGYGSAKKSYSPLKDTEVTLTGVDLTVENAAKRQKQDDSKKPKSQGPFKVHFLSDGSTEISSCKTILPPQAGSLDQDQTSVLLKALGHGVTLVTLQKNPIQMIKRICDSITVNFEEKNLVVVGNDEKLSINSLDWVQLSDTGVDKYLRYAMEQNQKYLDQVEHISKRMNLGDFGYHQSNGNAILLYHSHIQPRWKQFVRRIQDNLAIEDWVRELVFLEQSNDLENIIRQYISLSGIFSNLQKLDPLVKLHQNKSPKTEFTKLICNISLNFVIPSGNYQTYKAQLPPCHNVITVQHDTLLTPYILPLLEHGGKRFIHFATTNTGLCQRLTTGKVAPI
;
A
#
# COMPACT_ATOMS: atom_id res chain seq x y z
N MET A 1 23.63 28.04 -13.67
CA MET A 1 22.70 27.22 -14.49
C MET A 1 23.18 27.02 -15.93
N SER A 2 23.60 28.05 -16.68
CA SER A 2 23.98 27.90 -18.12
C SER A 2 25.21 27.04 -18.41
N SER A 3 26.21 26.97 -17.51
CA SER A 3 27.38 26.09 -17.66
C SER A 3 27.06 24.61 -17.37
N LYS A 4 26.17 24.35 -16.42
CA LYS A 4 25.75 23.00 -16.01
C LYS A 4 24.91 22.31 -17.10
N ILE A 5 23.97 23.04 -17.72
CA ILE A 5 23.17 22.57 -18.87
C ILE A 5 24.06 22.14 -20.05
N ARG A 6 25.20 22.81 -20.27
CA ARG A 6 26.13 22.49 -21.37
C ARG A 6 26.92 21.20 -21.15
N HIS A 7 27.19 20.80 -19.90
CA HIS A 7 27.94 19.58 -19.59
C HIS A 7 27.09 18.32 -19.78
N ASP A 8 25.83 18.34 -19.35
CA ASP A 8 24.91 17.19 -19.49
C ASP A 8 24.69 16.81 -20.97
N ASP A 9 24.56 17.82 -21.84
CA ASP A 9 24.37 17.63 -23.28
C ASP A 9 25.59 17.00 -23.97
N GLN A 10 26.81 17.24 -23.47
CA GLN A 10 28.02 16.62 -23.99
C GLN A 10 28.13 15.15 -23.62
N GLY A 11 27.84 14.81 -22.35
CA GLY A 11 27.81 13.42 -21.87
C GLY A 11 26.80 12.57 -22.66
N LEU A 12 25.59 13.10 -22.86
CA LEU A 12 24.54 12.44 -23.65
C LEU A 12 24.94 12.23 -25.11
N LYS A 13 25.55 13.24 -25.76
CA LYS A 13 26.06 13.09 -27.13
C LYS A 13 27.14 12.01 -27.23
N LYS A 14 28.05 11.96 -26.24
CA LYS A 14 29.11 10.96 -26.19
C LYS A 14 28.54 9.55 -26.05
N ILE A 15 27.61 9.32 -25.13
CA ILE A 15 26.96 7.99 -24.99
C ILE A 15 26.21 7.59 -26.25
N LYS A 16 25.46 8.51 -26.91
CA LYS A 16 24.79 8.21 -28.19
C LYS A 16 25.78 7.76 -29.27
N SER A 17 26.97 8.38 -29.32
CA SER A 17 28.01 7.98 -30.27
C SER A 17 28.61 6.60 -29.96
N LEU A 18 28.76 6.28 -28.67
CA LEU A 18 29.24 4.99 -28.20
C LEU A 18 28.18 3.88 -28.42
N ALA A 19 26.90 4.20 -28.28
CA ALA A 19 25.80 3.24 -28.40
C ALA A 19 25.75 2.51 -29.73
N ALA A 20 26.17 3.17 -30.81
CA ALA A 20 26.31 2.54 -32.12
C ALA A 20 27.25 1.31 -32.12
N LYS A 21 28.13 1.16 -31.13
CA LYS A 21 29.10 0.05 -31.02
C LYS A 21 28.51 -1.24 -30.42
N TRP A 22 27.46 -1.13 -29.60
CA TRP A 22 26.80 -2.29 -28.99
C TRP A 22 25.36 -2.53 -29.49
N GLN A 23 24.79 -1.58 -30.26
CA GLN A 23 23.50 -1.77 -30.93
C GLN A 23 23.60 -2.44 -32.30
N SER A 24 24.78 -2.51 -32.91
CA SER A 24 24.94 -3.13 -34.23
C SER A 24 24.73 -4.65 -34.18
N LYS A 25 24.00 -5.20 -35.16
CA LYS A 25 23.77 -6.66 -35.31
C LYS A 25 25.07 -7.47 -35.38
N GLN A 26 26.14 -6.88 -35.90
CA GLN A 26 27.50 -7.38 -35.73
C GLN A 26 28.04 -6.75 -34.45
N SER A 27 27.92 -7.46 -33.32
CA SER A 27 28.40 -6.94 -32.04
C SER A 27 29.92 -6.71 -32.13
N ALA A 28 30.38 -5.49 -31.85
CA ALA A 28 31.81 -5.20 -31.79
C ALA A 28 32.52 -6.13 -30.79
N SER A 29 33.80 -6.43 -31.04
CA SER A 29 34.65 -7.11 -30.06
C SER A 29 34.75 -6.30 -28.77
N PHE A 30 34.89 -7.00 -27.64
CA PHE A 30 35.04 -6.35 -26.34
C PHE A 30 36.23 -5.38 -26.33
N LYS A 31 36.02 -4.16 -25.84
CA LYS A 31 37.06 -3.15 -25.63
C LYS A 31 36.92 -2.54 -24.23
N PRO A 32 37.92 -2.70 -23.34
CA PRO A 32 37.90 -2.13 -21.99
C PRO A 32 37.72 -0.61 -21.95
N SER A 33 38.18 0.10 -22.98
CA SER A 33 38.04 1.56 -23.08
C SER A 33 36.57 2.00 -23.07
N TYR A 34 35.65 1.20 -23.61
CA TYR A 34 34.22 1.53 -23.62
C TYR A 34 33.63 1.50 -22.21
N VAL A 35 34.02 0.51 -21.41
CA VAL A 35 33.65 0.42 -19.99
C VAL A 35 34.16 1.65 -19.25
N GLN A 36 35.44 2.00 -19.42
CA GLN A 36 36.04 3.13 -18.73
C GLN A 36 35.39 4.47 -19.10
N GLU A 37 35.11 4.69 -20.38
CA GLU A 37 34.48 5.93 -20.84
C GLU A 37 33.05 6.08 -20.33
N VAL A 38 32.26 4.99 -20.30
CA VAL A 38 30.91 5.02 -19.73
C VAL A 38 30.98 5.21 -18.22
N TYR A 39 31.90 4.52 -17.55
CA TYR A 39 32.11 4.62 -16.10
C TYR A 39 32.42 6.06 -15.66
N GLN A 40 33.31 6.75 -16.38
CA GLN A 40 33.64 8.16 -16.12
C GLN A 40 32.46 9.13 -16.32
N LEU A 41 31.45 8.74 -17.09
CA LEU A 41 30.26 9.55 -17.33
C LEU A 41 29.18 9.32 -16.27
N ILE A 42 29.04 8.10 -15.77
CA ILE A 42 28.03 7.77 -14.75
C ILE A 42 28.47 8.13 -13.32
N THR A 43 29.77 8.21 -13.07
CA THR A 43 30.35 8.66 -11.79
C THR A 43 30.30 10.18 -11.63
N GLN A 44 29.90 10.92 -12.68
CA GLN A 44 29.61 12.35 -12.59
C GLN A 44 28.23 12.59 -11.96
N PRO A 45 28.05 13.70 -11.22
CA PRO A 45 26.77 14.04 -10.61
C PRO A 45 25.67 14.36 -11.65
N ASP A 46 24.41 14.06 -11.31
CA ASP A 46 23.19 14.29 -12.13
C ASP A 46 23.08 13.41 -13.41
N CYS A 47 23.33 12.10 -13.29
CA CYS A 47 23.46 11.16 -14.41
C CYS A 47 22.19 10.34 -14.78
N LEU A 48 21.00 10.66 -14.25
CA LEU A 48 19.77 9.87 -14.50
C LEU A 48 19.47 9.68 -16.00
N LYS A 49 19.62 10.73 -16.80
CA LYS A 49 19.41 10.68 -18.26
C LYS A 49 20.41 9.75 -18.96
N ILE A 50 21.62 9.60 -18.42
CA ILE A 50 22.64 8.70 -18.95
C ILE A 50 22.25 7.26 -18.66
N TYR A 51 21.82 6.93 -17.44
CA TYR A 51 21.31 5.59 -17.11
C TYR A 51 20.13 5.21 -17.99
N GLN A 52 19.15 6.11 -18.16
CA GLN A 52 18.01 5.90 -19.06
C GLN A 52 18.47 5.59 -20.49
N LEU A 53 19.49 6.29 -20.99
CA LEU A 53 20.04 6.06 -22.32
C LEU A 53 20.81 4.73 -22.42
N LEU A 54 21.59 4.35 -21.41
CA LEU A 54 22.29 3.06 -21.37
C LEU A 54 21.30 1.89 -21.36
N TYR A 55 20.22 2.03 -20.60
CA TYR A 55 19.11 1.09 -20.57
C TYR A 55 18.41 0.99 -21.93
N ASN A 56 17.99 2.12 -22.51
CA ASN A 56 17.33 2.16 -23.83
C ASN A 56 18.20 1.66 -24.99
N THR A 57 19.52 1.64 -24.81
CA THR A 57 20.47 1.13 -25.80
C THR A 57 20.87 -0.32 -25.56
N CYS A 58 20.26 -0.98 -24.58
CA CYS A 58 20.55 -2.37 -24.18
C CYS A 58 22.03 -2.61 -23.88
N PHE A 59 22.72 -1.62 -23.30
CA PHE A 59 24.17 -1.71 -23.01
C PHE A 59 24.51 -2.89 -22.09
N PHE A 60 23.63 -3.17 -21.12
CA PHE A 60 23.80 -4.28 -20.21
C PHE A 60 23.81 -5.63 -20.95
N SER A 61 22.74 -5.94 -21.70
CA SER A 61 22.54 -7.24 -22.34
C SER A 61 23.51 -7.46 -23.49
N ASN A 62 23.73 -6.42 -24.30
CA ASN A 62 24.51 -6.54 -25.53
C ASN A 62 26.02 -6.43 -25.27
N PHE A 63 26.44 -5.90 -24.12
CA PHE A 63 27.84 -5.64 -23.82
C PHE A 63 28.25 -6.12 -22.42
N LEU A 64 27.75 -5.50 -21.34
CA LEU A 64 28.30 -5.75 -20.00
C LEU A 64 28.18 -7.21 -19.55
N TRP A 65 26.97 -7.79 -19.61
CA TRP A 65 26.71 -9.16 -19.15
C TRP A 65 27.24 -10.20 -20.12
N LYS A 66 27.15 -9.92 -21.42
CA LYS A 66 27.68 -10.77 -22.48
C LYS A 66 29.19 -11.03 -22.32
N PHE A 67 29.94 -10.00 -21.90
CA PHE A 67 31.39 -10.08 -21.70
C PHE A 67 31.79 -10.21 -20.23
N TYR A 68 30.85 -10.57 -19.34
CA TYR A 68 31.18 -10.84 -17.95
C TYR A 68 32.00 -12.14 -17.81
N HIS A 69 33.09 -12.07 -17.06
CA HIS A 69 33.89 -13.20 -16.57
C HIS A 69 34.52 -12.82 -15.22
N GLU A 70 35.10 -13.79 -14.49
CA GLU A 70 35.61 -13.55 -13.13
C GLU A 70 36.74 -12.51 -13.06
N ASP A 71 37.51 -12.35 -14.14
CA ASP A 71 38.64 -11.40 -14.21
C ASP A 71 38.31 -9.99 -14.73
N ILE A 72 37.03 -9.62 -14.91
CA ILE A 72 36.69 -8.25 -15.37
C ILE A 72 37.17 -7.20 -14.37
N THR A 73 37.34 -5.94 -14.78
CA THR A 73 37.75 -4.85 -13.88
C THR A 73 36.64 -4.48 -12.88
N ASN A 74 37.01 -3.85 -11.77
CA ASN A 74 36.04 -3.34 -10.79
C ASN A 74 35.08 -2.31 -11.40
N ASN A 75 35.53 -1.50 -12.36
CA ASN A 75 34.67 -0.52 -13.05
C ASN A 75 33.60 -1.21 -13.91
N HIS A 76 33.94 -2.33 -14.56
CA HIS A 76 32.96 -3.15 -15.30
C HIS A 76 31.96 -3.76 -14.33
N LEU A 77 32.46 -4.34 -13.23
CA LEU A 77 31.63 -4.93 -12.19
C LEU A 77 30.63 -3.92 -11.61
N GLU A 78 31.10 -2.71 -11.31
CA GLU A 78 30.24 -1.66 -10.78
C GLU A 78 29.20 -1.17 -11.79
N LEU A 79 29.56 -1.06 -13.08
CA LEU A 79 28.59 -0.74 -14.12
C LEU A 79 27.46 -1.77 -14.22
N ILE A 80 27.77 -3.06 -14.08
CA ILE A 80 26.75 -4.13 -14.02
C ILE A 80 25.82 -3.86 -12.84
N LEU A 81 26.37 -3.60 -11.64
CA LEU A 81 25.60 -3.36 -10.42
C LEU A 81 24.70 -2.12 -10.55
N LEU A 82 25.24 -0.99 -10.99
CA LEU A 82 24.51 0.29 -11.05
C LEU A 82 23.40 0.28 -12.10
N ILE A 83 23.64 -0.32 -13.28
CA ILE A 83 22.61 -0.42 -14.32
C ILE A 83 21.51 -1.40 -13.90
N ALA A 84 21.87 -2.51 -13.27
CA ALA A 84 20.88 -3.45 -12.73
C ALA A 84 20.03 -2.78 -11.64
N VAL A 85 20.64 -2.01 -10.72
CA VAL A 85 19.90 -1.24 -9.71
C VAL A 85 18.97 -0.22 -10.37
N TYR A 86 19.43 0.52 -11.39
CA TYR A 86 18.60 1.47 -12.13
C TYR A 86 17.36 0.85 -12.75
N GLU A 87 17.50 -0.29 -13.40
CA GLU A 87 16.36 -0.95 -14.01
C GLU A 87 15.38 -1.54 -13.00
N ILE A 88 15.90 -2.14 -11.92
CA ILE A 88 15.05 -2.60 -10.82
C ILE A 88 14.22 -1.43 -10.26
N GLU A 89 14.79 -0.22 -10.17
CA GLU A 89 14.08 0.96 -9.67
C GLU A 89 13.09 1.58 -10.66
N ASN A 90 13.30 1.43 -11.96
CA ASN A 90 12.46 2.07 -12.99
C ASN A 90 11.39 1.15 -13.58
N GLU A 91 11.32 -0.12 -13.16
CA GLU A 91 10.17 -1.06 -13.22
C GLU A 91 9.45 -1.27 -14.57
N ASP A 92 9.91 -0.66 -15.66
CA ASP A 92 9.34 -0.76 -17.02
C ASP A 92 9.95 -1.89 -17.87
N ALA A 93 11.01 -2.58 -17.41
CA ALA A 93 11.37 -3.89 -17.94
C ALA A 93 12.06 -4.81 -16.92
N SER A 94 11.57 -6.04 -16.84
CA SER A 94 12.19 -7.18 -16.16
C SER A 94 13.31 -7.84 -16.98
N LEU A 95 13.67 -7.28 -18.14
CA LEU A 95 14.46 -7.97 -19.17
C LEU A 95 15.86 -8.38 -18.68
N ILE A 96 16.55 -7.52 -17.94
CA ILE A 96 17.93 -7.82 -17.50
C ILE A 96 17.93 -8.76 -16.31
N ILE A 97 16.94 -8.66 -15.42
CA ILE A 97 16.77 -9.59 -14.31
C ILE A 97 16.44 -10.99 -14.84
N GLU A 98 15.51 -11.10 -15.80
CA GLU A 98 15.22 -12.37 -16.48
C GLU A 98 16.46 -12.94 -17.18
N GLN A 99 17.27 -12.10 -17.82
CA GLN A 99 18.53 -12.52 -18.43
C GLN A 99 19.58 -13.00 -17.41
N ILE A 100 19.75 -12.29 -16.29
CA ILE A 100 20.73 -12.67 -15.25
C ILE A 100 20.25 -13.92 -14.49
N LEU A 101 18.99 -13.94 -14.06
CA LEU A 101 18.48 -14.92 -13.09
C LEU A 101 17.92 -16.19 -13.74
N ASP A 102 17.30 -16.10 -14.91
CA ASP A 102 16.60 -17.25 -15.51
C ASP A 102 17.41 -17.87 -16.66
N GLN A 103 18.24 -17.10 -17.37
CA GLN A 103 19.02 -17.60 -18.52
C GLN A 103 20.45 -18.03 -18.17
N ASP A 104 21.06 -17.51 -17.09
CA ASP A 104 22.49 -17.73 -16.79
C ASP A 104 22.79 -17.91 -15.28
N THR A 105 22.06 -18.83 -14.66
CA THR A 105 22.13 -19.14 -13.21
C THR A 105 23.54 -19.38 -12.69
N ASP A 106 24.36 -20.12 -13.44
CA ASP A 106 25.72 -20.48 -13.02
C ASP A 106 26.65 -19.26 -13.03
N ARG A 107 26.57 -18.42 -14.09
CA ARG A 107 27.32 -17.16 -14.16
C ARG A 107 26.89 -16.21 -13.04
N PHE A 108 25.61 -16.19 -12.69
CA PHE A 108 25.12 -15.39 -11.58
C PHE A 108 25.68 -15.85 -10.22
N ASP A 109 25.80 -17.15 -9.94
CA ASP A 109 26.41 -17.61 -8.68
C ASP A 109 27.92 -17.26 -8.60
N LEU A 110 28.66 -17.29 -9.73
CA LEU A 110 30.04 -16.81 -9.79
C LEU A 110 30.14 -15.30 -9.56
N PHE A 111 29.26 -14.53 -10.20
CA PHE A 111 29.12 -13.09 -9.98
C PHE A 111 28.85 -12.77 -8.52
N LEU A 112 27.89 -13.46 -7.90
CA LEU A 112 27.53 -13.28 -6.50
C LEU A 112 28.72 -13.59 -5.58
N LYS A 113 29.42 -14.71 -5.78
CA LYS A 113 30.63 -15.03 -4.99
C LYS A 113 31.65 -13.91 -5.04
N ARG A 114 31.93 -13.38 -6.24
CA ARG A 114 32.92 -12.31 -6.42
C ARG A 114 32.54 -11.05 -5.65
N ILE A 115 31.30 -10.58 -5.77
CA ILE A 115 30.85 -9.36 -5.07
C ILE A 115 30.84 -9.55 -3.55
N LEU A 116 30.49 -10.75 -3.04
CA LEU A 116 30.51 -11.03 -1.61
C LEU A 116 31.93 -10.96 -1.03
N VAL A 117 32.93 -11.48 -1.75
CA VAL A 117 34.35 -11.40 -1.35
C VAL A 117 34.84 -9.96 -1.33
N ILE A 118 34.52 -9.17 -2.35
CA ILE A 118 34.87 -7.74 -2.41
C ILE A 118 34.26 -6.99 -1.23
N CYS A 119 33.01 -7.28 -0.88
CA CYS A 119 32.33 -6.69 0.28
C CYS A 119 33.01 -7.01 1.61
N LEU A 120 33.78 -8.08 1.75
CA LEU A 120 34.52 -8.41 2.98
C LEU A 120 35.96 -7.91 2.97
N ASN A 121 36.45 -7.42 1.84
CA ASN A 121 37.81 -6.90 1.73
C ASN A 121 37.88 -5.45 2.25
N ALA A 122 38.56 -5.23 3.37
CA ALA A 122 38.75 -3.91 3.97
C ALA A 122 39.48 -2.92 3.03
N ASN A 123 40.26 -3.41 2.07
CA ASN A 123 40.98 -2.58 1.10
C ASN A 123 40.14 -2.24 -0.14
N ALA A 124 38.90 -2.74 -0.25
CA ALA A 124 38.04 -2.41 -1.36
C ALA A 124 37.49 -0.99 -1.24
N GLU A 125 37.37 -0.30 -2.37
CA GLU A 125 36.88 1.07 -2.40
C GLU A 125 35.42 1.16 -1.91
N TYR A 126 35.13 2.16 -1.06
CA TYR A 126 33.80 2.30 -0.42
C TYR A 126 32.67 2.46 -1.43
N HIS A 127 32.90 3.13 -2.56
CA HIS A 127 31.90 3.34 -3.59
C HIS A 127 31.46 2.01 -4.24
N LEU A 128 32.40 1.11 -4.52
CA LEU A 128 32.09 -0.23 -5.02
C LEU A 128 31.35 -1.08 -3.99
N ARG A 129 31.79 -1.06 -2.72
CA ARG A 129 31.11 -1.76 -1.61
C ARG A 129 29.67 -1.25 -1.44
N ARG A 130 29.46 0.07 -1.57
CA ARG A 130 28.14 0.71 -1.60
C ARG A 130 27.29 0.17 -2.76
N SER A 131 27.81 0.17 -3.99
CA SER A 131 27.09 -0.31 -5.17
C SER A 131 26.69 -1.79 -5.05
N ILE A 132 27.55 -2.62 -4.45
CA ILE A 132 27.22 -4.02 -4.14
C ILE A 132 26.07 -4.13 -3.14
N LEU A 133 26.13 -3.39 -2.03
CA LEU A 133 25.07 -3.42 -1.02
C LEU A 133 23.73 -2.96 -1.58
N LEU A 134 23.71 -1.93 -2.41
CA LEU A 134 22.50 -1.45 -3.07
C LEU A 134 21.91 -2.52 -4.00
N PHE A 135 22.75 -3.19 -4.79
CA PHE A 135 22.32 -4.29 -5.65
C PHE A 135 21.72 -5.46 -4.85
N ILE A 136 22.42 -5.92 -3.79
CA ILE A 136 21.90 -7.00 -2.92
C ILE A 136 20.60 -6.57 -2.26
N THR A 137 20.51 -5.32 -1.79
CA THR A 137 19.28 -4.74 -1.22
C THR A 137 18.12 -4.85 -2.20
N LYS A 138 18.33 -4.52 -3.48
CA LYS A 138 17.30 -4.67 -4.52
C LYS A 138 16.91 -6.12 -4.79
N LEU A 139 17.88 -7.04 -4.80
CA LEU A 139 17.59 -8.47 -4.97
C LEU A 139 16.70 -9.02 -3.84
N VAL A 140 17.01 -8.67 -2.59
CA VAL A 140 16.28 -9.21 -1.42
C VAL A 140 14.94 -8.51 -1.17
N THR A 141 14.72 -7.31 -1.72
CA THR A 141 13.46 -6.55 -1.55
C THR A 141 12.48 -6.73 -2.69
N VAL A 142 12.95 -6.90 -3.92
CA VAL A 142 12.10 -7.00 -5.12
C VAL A 142 12.02 -8.44 -5.64
N GLN A 143 13.11 -9.21 -5.54
CA GLN A 143 13.28 -10.47 -6.26
C GLN A 143 13.38 -11.69 -5.35
N LEU A 144 13.05 -11.59 -4.06
CA LEU A 144 13.14 -12.72 -3.13
C LEU A 144 12.20 -13.88 -3.51
N SER A 145 11.12 -13.59 -4.23
CA SER A 145 10.21 -14.60 -4.79
C SER A 145 10.78 -15.33 -6.01
N ASN A 146 11.78 -14.77 -6.70
CA ASN A 146 12.47 -15.43 -7.81
C ASN A 146 13.22 -16.66 -7.28
N LYS A 147 13.05 -17.79 -7.98
CA LYS A 147 13.62 -19.09 -7.57
C LYS A 147 15.14 -19.05 -7.48
N THR A 148 15.81 -18.46 -8.46
CA THR A 148 17.27 -18.34 -8.52
C THR A 148 17.79 -17.50 -7.36
N VAL A 149 17.20 -16.33 -7.10
CA VAL A 149 17.59 -15.47 -5.97
C VAL A 149 17.38 -16.20 -4.65
N LYS A 150 16.23 -16.84 -4.45
CA LYS A 150 15.96 -17.62 -3.23
C LYS A 150 16.99 -18.73 -3.01
N GLN A 151 17.44 -19.40 -4.07
CA GLN A 151 18.42 -20.48 -3.98
C GLN A 151 19.86 -19.98 -3.76
N THR A 152 20.25 -18.89 -4.40
CA THR A 152 21.64 -18.40 -4.42
C THR A 152 21.93 -17.38 -3.30
N VAL A 153 20.99 -16.46 -3.05
CA VAL A 153 21.08 -15.35 -2.09
C VAL A 153 20.48 -15.75 -0.74
N GLY A 154 19.40 -16.56 -0.72
CA GLY A 154 18.74 -17.01 0.52
C GLY A 154 19.69 -17.59 1.58
N PRO A 155 20.71 -18.42 1.23
CA PRO A 155 21.68 -18.94 2.19
C PRO A 155 22.58 -17.90 2.88
N LEU A 156 22.52 -16.62 2.48
CA LEU A 156 23.17 -15.50 3.19
C LEU A 156 22.45 -15.11 4.48
N PHE A 157 21.20 -15.55 4.66
CA PHE A 157 20.29 -15.09 5.73
C PHE A 157 19.59 -16.23 6.47
N ASP A 158 20.02 -17.48 6.25
CA ASP A 158 19.42 -18.63 6.93
C ASP A 158 20.00 -18.84 8.34
N ILE A 159 19.48 -19.85 9.04
CA ILE A 159 19.83 -20.15 10.44
C ILE A 159 21.34 -20.33 10.67
N SER A 160 22.11 -20.68 9.64
CA SER A 160 23.55 -20.90 9.79
C SER A 160 24.33 -19.64 10.14
N ILE A 161 23.80 -18.44 9.84
CA ILE A 161 24.48 -17.18 10.17
C ILE A 161 24.66 -17.01 11.69
N LEU A 162 23.78 -17.63 12.49
CA LEU A 162 23.83 -17.58 13.94
C LEU A 162 25.04 -18.33 14.49
N SER A 163 25.62 -19.27 13.76
CA SER A 163 26.82 -20.01 14.22
C SER A 163 28.06 -19.14 14.40
N ASN A 164 28.00 -17.88 13.99
CA ASN A 164 29.06 -16.91 14.22
C ASN A 164 28.98 -16.27 15.62
N LEU A 165 27.89 -16.51 16.35
CA LEU A 165 27.71 -16.11 17.75
C LEU A 165 28.42 -17.11 18.67
N GLN A 166 28.90 -16.62 19.82
CA GLN A 166 29.61 -17.44 20.81
C GLN A 166 28.64 -18.26 21.67
N ASP A 167 27.45 -17.70 21.97
CA ASP A 167 26.41 -18.35 22.75
C ASP A 167 25.08 -18.36 21.96
N LEU A 168 24.55 -19.56 21.75
CA LEU A 168 23.35 -19.83 20.96
C LEU A 168 22.16 -20.23 21.82
N SER A 169 22.38 -20.52 23.10
CA SER A 169 21.42 -21.18 23.99
C SER A 169 20.14 -20.37 24.21
N GLN A 170 20.22 -19.04 24.04
CA GLN A 170 19.09 -18.12 24.18
C GLN A 170 18.52 -17.64 22.84
N VAL A 171 19.22 -17.87 21.73
CA VAL A 171 18.85 -17.36 20.41
C VAL A 171 18.09 -18.40 19.59
N ILE A 172 18.53 -19.66 19.65
CA ILE A 172 17.90 -20.75 18.93
C ILE A 172 16.74 -21.28 19.76
N LEU A 173 15.52 -21.14 19.23
CA LEU A 173 14.33 -21.73 19.84
C LEU A 173 14.51 -23.25 19.98
N PRO A 174 14.03 -23.88 21.08
CA PRO A 174 14.21 -25.31 21.31
C PRO A 174 13.80 -26.21 20.13
N GLY A 175 12.77 -25.81 19.37
CA GLY A 175 12.29 -26.56 18.20
C GLY A 175 13.11 -26.44 16.92
N LEU A 176 14.13 -25.56 16.88
CA LEU A 176 14.99 -25.32 15.69
C LEU A 176 16.41 -25.88 15.85
N LYS A 177 16.71 -26.51 16.99
CA LYS A 177 18.05 -27.02 17.29
C LYS A 177 18.51 -28.07 16.28
N ASP A 178 17.63 -29.00 15.92
CA ASP A 178 17.95 -30.07 14.97
C ASP A 178 18.18 -29.50 13.56
N GLU A 179 17.33 -28.58 13.11
CA GLU A 179 17.49 -27.89 11.82
C GLU A 179 18.81 -27.11 11.75
N TYR A 180 19.18 -26.45 12.84
CA TYR A 180 20.46 -25.74 12.95
C TYR A 180 21.67 -26.69 12.86
N GLU A 181 21.65 -27.79 13.61
CA GLU A 181 22.73 -28.78 13.60
C GLU A 181 22.92 -29.41 12.22
N ASP A 182 21.83 -29.76 11.55
CA ASP A 182 21.85 -30.30 10.19
C ASP A 182 22.36 -29.27 9.17
N CYS A 183 21.97 -28.00 9.32
CA CYS A 183 22.42 -26.93 8.44
C CYS A 183 23.95 -26.74 8.53
N ILE A 184 24.53 -26.80 9.73
CA ILE A 184 25.99 -26.69 9.91
C ILE A 184 26.72 -27.90 9.35
N LYS A 185 26.23 -29.13 9.64
CA LYS A 185 26.87 -30.37 9.18
C LYS A 185 26.99 -30.41 7.65
N ASN A 186 25.95 -29.94 6.95
CA ASN A 186 25.88 -29.97 5.49
C ASN A 186 26.68 -28.87 4.77
N LYS A 187 27.19 -27.84 5.48
CA LYS A 187 27.81 -26.64 4.89
C LYS A 187 29.34 -26.60 5.03
N GLN A 188 30.03 -27.69 4.70
CA GLN A 188 31.50 -27.74 4.83
C GLN A 188 32.27 -27.07 3.67
N ASN A 189 31.65 -26.89 2.50
CA ASN A 189 32.29 -26.26 1.34
C ASN A 189 32.68 -24.78 1.62
N PRO A 190 33.86 -24.30 1.18
CA PRO A 190 34.28 -22.90 1.28
C PRO A 190 33.22 -21.86 0.88
N VAL A 191 32.44 -22.11 -0.17
CA VAL A 191 31.36 -21.20 -0.63
C VAL A 191 30.25 -21.11 0.40
N ALA A 192 29.85 -22.24 0.99
CA ALA A 192 28.82 -22.26 2.02
C ALA A 192 29.30 -21.53 3.29
N LYS A 193 30.57 -21.71 3.68
CA LYS A 193 31.20 -20.96 4.78
C LYS A 193 31.29 -19.47 4.51
N LEU A 194 31.59 -19.06 3.27
CA LEU A 194 31.56 -17.65 2.87
C LEU A 194 30.16 -17.07 3.08
N LYS A 195 29.12 -17.72 2.53
CA LYS A 195 27.73 -17.26 2.65
C LYS A 195 27.28 -17.17 4.11
N GLN A 196 27.61 -18.18 4.92
CA GLN A 196 27.33 -18.24 6.36
C GLN A 196 28.00 -17.11 7.15
N ARG A 197 29.22 -16.70 6.80
CA ARG A 197 30.00 -15.68 7.52
C ARG A 197 29.78 -14.27 7.01
N TRP A 198 29.21 -14.11 5.81
CA TRP A 198 29.23 -12.85 5.09
C TRP A 198 28.54 -11.71 5.85
N LEU A 199 27.30 -11.90 6.31
CA LEU A 199 26.56 -10.86 7.04
C LEU A 199 27.24 -10.50 8.36
N TYR A 200 27.67 -11.49 9.13
CA TYR A 200 28.41 -11.26 10.38
C TYR A 200 29.74 -10.54 10.14
N GLY A 201 30.48 -10.93 9.09
CA GLY A 201 31.72 -10.28 8.68
C GLY A 201 31.52 -8.82 8.30
N LEU A 202 30.48 -8.52 7.52
CA LEU A 202 30.09 -7.17 7.12
C LEU A 202 29.75 -6.29 8.34
N ILE A 203 28.93 -6.80 9.26
CA ILE A 203 28.55 -6.11 10.50
C ILE A 203 29.79 -5.86 11.37
N THR A 204 30.64 -6.87 11.58
CA THR A 204 31.81 -6.73 12.46
C THR A 204 32.93 -5.88 11.85
N ASP A 205 33.09 -5.89 10.52
CA ASP A 205 33.99 -4.97 9.79
C ASP A 205 33.52 -3.52 9.94
N PHE A 206 32.21 -3.28 9.84
CA PHE A 206 31.63 -1.98 10.16
C PHE A 206 31.95 -1.57 11.59
N MET A 207 31.63 -2.42 12.56
CA MET A 207 31.87 -2.11 13.96
C MET A 207 33.34 -1.72 14.17
N LYS A 208 34.29 -2.51 13.68
CA LYS A 208 35.72 -2.16 13.77
C LYS A 208 36.05 -0.82 13.11
N SER A 209 35.50 -0.54 11.93
CA SER A 209 35.78 0.71 11.21
C SER A 209 35.16 1.96 11.86
N THR A 210 34.06 1.84 12.61
CA THR A 210 33.55 2.98 13.41
C THR A 210 34.55 3.46 14.47
N LEU A 211 35.44 2.58 14.93
CA LEU A 211 36.52 2.95 15.85
C LEU A 211 37.62 3.77 15.16
N LEU A 212 37.70 3.71 13.83
CA LEU A 212 38.75 4.32 13.02
C LEU A 212 38.24 5.50 12.18
N PHE A 213 36.97 5.91 12.31
CA PHE A 213 36.36 6.93 11.45
C PHE A 213 37.09 8.29 11.52
N ASP A 214 37.51 8.68 12.72
CA ASP A 214 38.25 9.92 12.94
C ASP A 214 39.68 9.89 12.36
N GLU A 215 40.20 8.69 12.05
CA GLU A 215 41.52 8.50 11.42
C GLU A 215 41.48 8.60 9.89
N LEU A 216 40.29 8.56 9.28
CA LEU A 216 40.10 8.65 7.83
C LEU A 216 40.32 10.08 7.32
N SER A 217 40.83 10.23 6.09
CA SER A 217 40.85 11.54 5.43
C SER A 217 39.44 12.06 5.18
N LYS A 218 39.26 13.39 5.09
CA LYS A 218 37.94 13.99 4.82
C LYS A 218 37.26 13.43 3.56
N HIS A 219 38.03 13.07 2.53
CA HIS A 219 37.50 12.48 1.31
C HIS A 219 37.03 11.03 1.55
N GLU A 220 37.82 10.23 2.26
CA GLU A 220 37.45 8.87 2.64
C GLU A 220 36.26 8.84 3.59
N GLN A 221 36.16 9.80 4.52
CA GLN A 221 35.02 9.95 5.42
C GLN A 221 33.71 10.11 4.63
N VAL A 222 33.69 10.93 3.57
CA VAL A 222 32.51 11.08 2.71
C VAL A 222 32.14 9.76 2.05
N GLY A 223 33.10 9.09 1.40
CA GLY A 223 32.86 7.80 0.75
C GLY A 223 32.40 6.72 1.73
N TYR A 224 32.97 6.71 2.93
CA TYR A 224 32.59 5.81 4.02
C TYR A 224 31.17 6.09 4.51
N LEU A 225 30.78 7.35 4.73
CA LEU A 225 29.41 7.72 5.12
C LEU A 225 28.37 7.26 4.09
N GLU A 226 28.65 7.37 2.79
CA GLU A 226 27.75 6.86 1.74
C GLU A 226 27.64 5.32 1.78
N TYR A 227 28.75 4.64 2.04
CA TYR A 227 28.75 3.20 2.28
C TYR A 227 27.92 2.85 3.53
N LEU A 228 28.01 3.62 4.61
CA LEU A 228 27.22 3.41 5.82
C LEU A 228 25.72 3.59 5.60
N ARG A 229 25.31 4.58 4.80
CA ARG A 229 23.89 4.74 4.42
C ARG A 229 23.39 3.51 3.68
N ALA A 230 24.17 2.99 2.72
CA ALA A 230 23.81 1.77 2.01
C ALA A 230 23.77 0.54 2.93
N LEU A 231 24.69 0.43 3.90
CA LEU A 231 24.68 -0.64 4.91
C LEU A 231 23.45 -0.56 5.81
N LEU A 232 23.13 0.61 6.35
CA LEU A 232 21.95 0.82 7.19
C LEU A 232 20.67 0.52 6.43
N LEU A 233 20.57 0.95 5.18
CA LEU A 233 19.43 0.64 4.31
C LEU A 233 19.31 -0.86 4.04
N PHE A 234 20.44 -1.53 3.76
CA PHE A 234 20.50 -2.97 3.56
C PHE A 234 20.02 -3.72 4.81
N LEU A 235 20.57 -3.42 5.98
CA LEU A 235 20.18 -4.06 7.24
C LEU A 235 18.72 -3.80 7.58
N THR A 236 18.25 -2.56 7.38
CA THR A 236 16.84 -2.19 7.53
C THR A 236 15.97 -3.07 6.64
N SER A 237 16.36 -3.26 5.38
CA SER A 237 15.62 -4.10 4.41
C SER A 237 15.56 -5.58 4.80
N LEU A 238 16.55 -6.10 5.53
CA LEU A 238 16.53 -7.46 6.07
C LEU A 238 15.55 -7.56 7.24
N VAL A 239 15.60 -6.62 8.18
CA VAL A 239 14.75 -6.69 9.39
C VAL A 239 13.32 -6.22 9.13
N SER A 240 13.07 -5.51 8.04
CA SER A 240 11.75 -5.02 7.64
C SER A 240 10.92 -6.06 6.88
N GLN A 241 11.43 -7.28 6.66
CA GLN A 241 10.78 -8.35 5.90
C GLN A 241 10.87 -9.67 6.67
N LEU A 242 9.72 -10.29 6.96
CA LEU A 242 9.64 -11.42 7.90
C LEU A 242 10.61 -12.59 7.58
N PRO A 243 10.70 -13.13 6.36
CA PRO A 243 11.57 -14.28 6.06
C PRO A 243 13.07 -14.00 6.20
N LEU A 244 13.48 -12.74 6.00
CA LEU A 244 14.87 -12.31 6.15
C LEU A 244 15.16 -11.91 7.61
N ARG A 245 14.13 -11.43 8.30
CA ARG A 245 14.18 -10.97 9.69
C ARG A 245 14.48 -12.10 10.67
N ILE A 246 13.88 -13.29 10.48
CA ILE A 246 13.93 -14.43 11.41
C ILE A 246 15.29 -14.60 12.10
N TYR A 247 16.36 -14.68 11.30
CA TYR A 247 17.71 -14.87 11.82
C TYR A 247 18.54 -13.58 11.82
N SER A 248 18.31 -12.70 10.85
CA SER A 248 19.09 -11.46 10.72
C SER A 248 18.85 -10.49 11.88
N ALA A 249 17.59 -10.35 12.35
CA ALA A 249 17.28 -9.48 13.47
C ALA A 249 17.94 -9.96 14.77
N SER A 250 17.92 -11.26 15.02
CA SER A 250 18.62 -11.87 16.16
C SER A 250 20.13 -11.66 16.06
N LEU A 251 20.74 -11.90 14.91
CA LEU A 251 22.18 -11.63 14.70
C LEU A 251 22.53 -10.17 14.99
N ILE A 252 21.77 -9.21 14.44
CA ILE A 252 22.02 -7.77 14.59
C ILE A 252 21.83 -7.30 16.04
N ARG A 253 20.82 -7.83 16.76
CA ARG A 253 20.59 -7.56 18.19
C ARG A 253 21.73 -8.10 19.04
N GLU A 254 22.12 -9.36 18.84
CA GLU A 254 23.13 -10.04 19.64
C GLU A 254 24.51 -9.38 19.56
N VAL A 255 24.89 -8.91 18.37
CA VAL A 255 26.16 -8.16 18.19
C VAL A 255 26.05 -6.69 18.62
N GLN A 256 24.87 -6.24 19.06
CA GLN A 256 24.60 -4.87 19.51
C GLN A 256 24.98 -3.79 18.48
N PHE A 257 24.72 -4.08 17.19
CA PHE A 257 25.13 -3.21 16.07
C PHE A 257 24.61 -1.78 16.21
N ALA A 258 23.31 -1.63 16.54
CA ALA A 258 22.66 -0.33 16.67
C ALA A 258 23.28 0.56 17.76
N SER A 259 23.93 -0.03 18.76
CA SER A 259 24.55 0.68 19.88
C SER A 259 25.91 1.29 19.51
N CYS A 260 26.46 0.94 18.34
CA CYS A 260 27.76 1.43 17.85
C CYS A 260 27.72 2.87 17.33
N PHE A 261 26.52 3.41 17.07
CA PHE A 261 26.38 4.77 16.58
C PHE A 261 26.45 5.77 17.74
N ASP A 262 27.47 6.63 17.70
CA ASP A 262 27.66 7.74 18.65
C ASP A 262 27.03 9.03 18.09
N LYS A 263 26.79 10.03 18.95
CA LYS A 263 26.18 11.33 18.60
C LYS A 263 26.96 12.16 17.57
N ASN A 264 28.13 11.70 17.12
CA ASN A 264 28.96 12.43 16.17
C ASN A 264 28.60 12.15 14.69
N LEU A 265 27.67 11.22 14.42
CA LEU A 265 27.25 10.85 13.05
C LEU A 265 25.86 11.39 12.68
N ASN A 266 25.55 12.63 13.05
CA ASN A 266 24.22 13.26 12.86
C ASN A 266 23.61 13.07 11.45
N SER A 267 24.43 12.94 10.40
CA SER A 267 23.94 12.70 9.03
C SER A 267 23.32 11.30 8.81
N LEU A 268 23.43 10.40 9.79
CA LEU A 268 22.91 9.03 9.76
C LEU A 268 21.73 8.82 10.73
N ASP A 269 21.39 9.81 11.56
CA ASP A 269 20.40 9.66 12.64
C ASP A 269 19.06 9.12 12.14
N GLU A 270 18.59 9.60 10.98
CA GLU A 270 17.35 9.12 10.35
C GLU A 270 17.43 7.64 9.96
N TYR A 271 18.55 7.18 9.40
CA TYR A 271 18.77 5.79 9.01
C TYR A 271 18.92 4.87 10.24
N ILE A 272 19.58 5.37 11.29
CA ILE A 272 19.76 4.64 12.54
C ILE A 272 18.41 4.51 13.25
N ALA A 273 17.64 5.59 13.35
CA ALA A 273 16.31 5.60 13.94
C ALA A 273 15.38 4.62 13.20
N LEU A 274 15.48 4.57 11.87
CA LEU A 274 14.73 3.66 11.03
C LEU A 274 15.13 2.19 11.24
N LEU A 275 16.42 1.87 11.21
CA LEU A 275 16.88 0.51 11.50
C LEU A 275 16.38 0.08 12.88
N ASN A 276 16.45 0.99 13.85
CA ASN A 276 16.05 0.79 15.22
C ASN A 276 14.55 0.55 15.40
N SER A 277 13.69 1.22 14.62
CA SER A 277 12.25 0.99 14.65
C SER A 277 11.90 -0.40 14.15
N PHE A 278 12.53 -0.86 13.06
CA PHE A 278 12.30 -2.22 12.59
C PHE A 278 12.93 -3.26 13.48
N LEU A 279 14.20 -3.11 13.88
CA LEU A 279 14.90 -4.12 14.67
C LEU A 279 14.14 -4.50 15.95
N HIS A 280 13.49 -3.53 16.58
CA HIS A 280 12.70 -3.72 17.79
C HIS A 280 11.18 -3.68 17.56
N TYR A 281 10.75 -3.80 16.30
CA TYR A 281 9.34 -3.90 15.95
C TYR A 281 8.70 -5.09 16.70
N PRO A 282 7.52 -4.92 17.32
CA PRO A 282 6.95 -5.89 18.26
C PRO A 282 6.26 -7.03 17.52
N VAL A 283 7.00 -7.81 16.76
CA VAL A 283 6.49 -8.94 16.00
C VAL A 283 7.21 -10.21 16.41
N ASP A 284 6.48 -11.32 16.46
CA ASP A 284 7.09 -12.63 16.49
C ASP A 284 7.81 -12.89 15.17
N ASP A 285 9.13 -13.04 15.23
CA ASP A 285 9.95 -13.21 14.03
C ASP A 285 9.56 -14.47 13.23
N PHE A 286 8.92 -15.48 13.84
CA PHE A 286 8.51 -16.74 13.20
C PHE A 286 7.05 -16.74 12.76
N THR A 287 6.14 -16.24 13.59
CA THR A 287 4.69 -16.27 13.27
C THR A 287 4.22 -15.01 12.54
N GLY A 288 4.94 -13.90 12.67
CA GLY A 288 4.51 -12.59 12.18
C GLY A 288 3.42 -11.93 13.05
N GLU A 289 3.09 -12.50 14.21
CA GLU A 289 2.06 -11.97 15.09
C GLU A 289 2.61 -10.83 15.96
N ILE A 290 1.77 -9.81 16.22
CA ILE A 290 2.16 -8.69 17.07
C ILE A 290 2.28 -9.16 18.52
N LYS A 291 3.45 -8.92 19.12
CA LYS A 291 3.75 -9.19 20.53
C LYS A 291 3.50 -7.95 21.38
N LYS A 292 3.27 -8.16 22.67
CA LYS A 292 3.39 -7.06 23.63
C LYS A 292 4.86 -6.67 23.73
N ASN A 293 5.12 -5.37 23.85
CA ASN A 293 6.45 -4.88 24.11
C ASN A 293 6.93 -5.35 25.50
N ASP A 294 8.13 -5.90 25.57
CA ASP A 294 8.75 -6.34 26.83
C ASP A 294 9.53 -5.21 27.53
N PHE A 295 9.46 -3.97 27.05
CA PHE A 295 10.27 -2.86 27.57
C PHE A 295 10.04 -2.56 29.06
N GLU A 296 8.80 -2.67 29.55
CA GLU A 296 8.49 -2.50 30.97
C GLU A 296 9.15 -3.61 31.80
N SER A 297 9.00 -4.86 31.38
CA SER A 297 9.65 -6.02 32.01
C SER A 297 11.18 -5.93 31.99
N ASN A 298 11.75 -5.48 30.86
CA ASN A 298 13.18 -5.23 30.72
C ASN A 298 13.65 -4.12 31.67
N PHE A 299 12.85 -3.06 31.83
CA PHE A 299 13.15 -1.96 32.75
C PHE A 299 13.09 -2.43 34.21
N GLU A 300 12.09 -3.22 34.60
CA GLU A 300 12.00 -3.84 35.93
C GLU A 300 13.22 -4.74 36.21
N THR A 301 13.65 -5.52 35.22
CA THR A 301 14.84 -6.37 35.32
C THR A 301 16.10 -5.53 35.48
N LEU A 302 16.23 -4.44 34.72
CA LEU A 302 17.34 -3.48 34.85
C LEU A 302 17.35 -2.82 36.24
N GLN A 303 16.18 -2.44 36.76
CA GLN A 303 16.04 -1.88 38.11
C GLN A 303 16.48 -2.88 39.18
N ALA A 304 16.08 -4.15 39.07
CA ALA A 304 16.50 -5.21 39.99
C ALA A 304 18.03 -5.39 40.01
N GLU A 305 18.68 -5.28 38.85
CA GLU A 305 20.15 -5.30 38.76
C GLU A 305 20.80 -4.05 39.36
N PHE A 306 20.23 -2.86 39.21
CA PHE A 306 20.73 -1.68 39.91
C PHE A 306 20.65 -1.82 41.43
N PHE A 307 19.55 -2.38 41.93
CA PHE A 307 19.36 -2.62 43.36
C PHE A 307 20.35 -3.64 43.94
N SER A 308 20.70 -4.67 43.17
CA SER A 308 21.63 -5.70 43.63
C SER A 308 23.07 -5.17 43.78
N LEU A 309 23.41 -4.10 43.03
CA LEU A 309 24.75 -3.52 42.99
C LEU A 309 24.98 -2.36 43.96
N ASP A 310 24.02 -1.44 44.13
CA ASP A 310 24.13 -0.36 45.12
C ASP A 310 22.77 0.06 45.71
N SER A 311 22.55 -0.30 46.97
CA SER A 311 21.36 0.08 47.76
C SER A 311 21.08 1.59 47.83
N ARG A 312 22.08 2.45 47.59
CA ARG A 312 21.92 3.93 47.59
C ARG A 312 21.23 4.46 46.33
N LEU A 313 21.10 3.63 45.29
CA LEU A 313 20.41 3.96 44.04
C LEU A 313 18.89 3.81 44.13
N ALA A 314 18.34 3.56 45.32
CA ALA A 314 16.89 3.48 45.56
C ALA A 314 16.09 4.71 45.05
N GLY A 315 16.73 5.87 44.84
CA GLY A 315 16.13 7.05 44.21
C GLY A 315 15.77 6.86 42.73
N ILE A 316 16.51 6.01 41.98
CA ILE A 316 16.20 5.60 40.60
C ILE A 316 14.97 4.67 40.57
N SER A 317 14.60 4.11 41.71
CA SER A 317 13.49 3.16 41.86
C SER A 317 12.19 3.81 42.34
N ALA A 318 12.17 5.14 42.52
CA ALA A 318 10.97 5.86 42.92
C ALA A 318 9.94 6.00 41.78
N LYS A 319 10.38 5.86 40.52
CA LYS A 319 9.52 5.90 39.34
C LYS A 319 9.20 4.45 38.91
N PRO A 320 7.91 4.02 38.96
CA PRO A 320 7.54 2.62 38.71
C PRO A 320 7.58 2.19 37.24
N SER A 321 7.86 3.09 36.29
CA SER A 321 7.83 2.78 34.85
C SER A 321 8.84 3.64 34.10
N ILE A 322 9.35 3.08 32.99
CA ILE A 322 10.23 3.77 32.04
C ILE A 322 9.56 5.02 31.44
N HIS A 323 8.23 5.03 31.34
CA HIS A 323 7.47 6.18 30.83
C HIS A 323 7.55 7.43 31.71
N ASN A 324 8.07 7.29 32.94
CA ASN A 324 8.28 8.41 33.83
C ASN A 324 9.66 9.06 33.64
N TYR A 325 10.52 8.52 32.77
CA TYR A 325 11.85 9.05 32.48
C TYR A 325 11.91 9.65 31.08
N GLU A 326 12.50 10.84 30.99
CA GLU A 326 12.99 11.33 29.70
C GLU A 326 14.28 10.56 29.32
N PRO A 327 14.53 10.27 28.03
CA PRO A 327 15.72 9.54 27.60
C PRO A 327 17.03 10.15 28.13
N GLU A 328 17.13 11.48 28.19
CA GLU A 328 18.29 12.21 28.69
C GLU A 328 18.51 12.00 30.19
N GLU A 329 17.44 11.88 30.98
CA GLU A 329 17.54 11.59 32.42
C GLU A 329 18.16 10.20 32.63
N LEU A 330 17.68 9.19 31.90
CA LEU A 330 18.19 7.83 32.01
C LEU A 330 19.64 7.71 31.54
N VAL A 331 20.01 8.41 30.46
CA VAL A 331 21.41 8.50 30.02
C VAL A 331 22.29 9.13 31.11
N GLY A 332 21.84 10.22 31.74
CA GLY A 332 22.56 10.86 32.84
C GLY A 332 22.74 9.94 34.05
N LEU A 333 21.75 9.11 34.35
CA LEU A 333 21.83 8.10 35.41
C LEU A 333 22.83 7.00 35.07
N LEU A 334 22.77 6.43 33.86
CA LEU A 334 23.69 5.41 33.39
C LEU A 334 25.14 5.93 33.32
N ASP A 335 25.31 7.22 32.98
CA ASP A 335 26.62 7.86 32.95
C ASP A 335 27.21 8.10 34.36
N ALA A 336 26.42 7.99 35.44
CA ALA A 336 26.98 8.05 36.79
C ALA A 336 27.79 6.79 37.18
N PHE A 337 27.57 5.66 36.50
CA PHE A 337 28.26 4.40 36.78
C PHE A 337 29.65 4.34 36.15
N SER A 338 30.54 3.53 36.75
CA SER A 338 31.82 3.19 36.13
C SER A 338 31.62 2.21 34.97
N SER A 339 32.56 2.17 34.04
CA SER A 339 32.53 1.20 32.92
C SER A 339 32.48 -0.25 33.41
N ASP A 340 33.21 -0.58 34.49
CA ASP A 340 33.24 -1.93 35.06
C ASP A 340 31.86 -2.34 35.62
N THR A 341 31.17 -1.41 36.28
CA THR A 341 29.82 -1.66 36.80
C THR A 341 28.82 -1.84 35.65
N LEU A 342 28.89 -1.01 34.60
CA LEU A 342 28.04 -1.17 33.42
C LEU A 342 28.29 -2.49 32.69
N GLN A 343 29.55 -2.93 32.58
CA GLN A 343 29.90 -4.25 32.03
C GLN A 343 29.33 -5.38 32.88
N GLN A 344 29.39 -5.26 34.21
CA GLN A 344 28.81 -6.25 35.12
C GLN A 344 27.29 -6.34 34.96
N ILE A 345 26.59 -5.20 34.88
CA ILE A 345 25.14 -5.14 34.61
C ILE A 345 24.82 -5.83 33.29
N MET A 346 25.53 -5.48 32.22
CA MET A 346 25.34 -6.09 30.90
C MET A 346 25.59 -7.60 30.93
N LYS A 347 26.58 -8.06 31.69
CA LYS A 347 26.88 -9.48 31.84
C LYS A 347 25.75 -10.22 32.56
N ASN A 348 25.21 -9.65 33.63
CA ASN A 348 24.10 -10.23 34.39
C ASN A 348 22.82 -10.31 33.54
N LEU A 349 22.55 -9.28 32.74
CA LEU A 349 21.45 -9.25 31.77
C LEU A 349 21.68 -10.14 30.53
N GLY A 350 22.88 -10.71 30.37
CA GLY A 350 23.24 -11.53 29.21
C GLY A 350 23.54 -10.75 27.92
N LEU A 351 23.64 -9.42 27.98
CA LEU A 351 23.82 -8.54 26.82
C LEU A 351 25.25 -8.52 26.27
N SER A 352 26.26 -8.94 27.04
CA SER A 352 27.69 -8.79 26.67
C SER A 352 28.29 -9.97 25.91
N ARG A 353 27.57 -11.07 25.69
CA ARG A 353 28.15 -12.37 25.30
C ARG A 353 28.77 -12.40 23.91
N ASN A 354 28.17 -11.67 22.97
CA ASN A 354 28.55 -11.68 21.55
C ASN A 354 29.28 -10.39 21.12
N ILE A 355 29.71 -9.57 22.08
CA ILE A 355 30.35 -8.27 21.84
C ILE A 355 31.87 -8.41 21.85
N SER A 356 32.54 -7.75 20.91
CA SER A 356 34.01 -7.68 20.89
C SER A 356 34.55 -6.91 22.13
N PRO A 357 35.63 -7.38 22.77
CA PRO A 357 36.24 -6.70 23.92
C PRO A 357 36.57 -5.21 23.70
N ASN A 358 36.91 -4.83 22.46
CA ASN A 358 37.22 -3.44 22.11
C ASN A 358 36.04 -2.50 22.37
N PHE A 359 34.80 -2.98 22.21
CA PHE A 359 33.59 -2.19 22.45
C PHE A 359 33.20 -2.15 23.92
N LEU A 360 33.45 -3.22 24.68
CA LEU A 360 33.13 -3.27 26.10
C LEU A 360 33.87 -2.20 26.91
N ASN A 361 35.04 -1.75 26.43
CA ASN A 361 35.81 -0.69 27.07
C ASN A 361 35.25 0.73 26.82
N ARG A 362 34.26 0.90 25.93
CA ARG A 362 33.68 2.21 25.59
C ARG A 362 32.40 2.45 26.38
N LYS A 363 32.46 3.32 27.39
CA LYS A 363 31.31 3.67 28.24
C LYS A 363 30.06 4.08 27.46
N GLY A 364 30.20 4.97 26.46
CA GLY A 364 29.07 5.41 25.64
C GLY A 364 28.36 4.26 24.90
N PHE A 365 29.11 3.26 24.44
CA PHE A 365 28.54 2.06 23.84
C PHE A 365 27.75 1.24 24.87
N LEU A 366 28.29 1.02 26.07
CA LEU A 366 27.59 0.31 27.15
C LEU A 366 26.26 0.99 27.52
N ILE A 367 26.28 2.33 27.65
CA ILE A 367 25.08 3.13 27.90
C ILE A 367 24.06 2.93 26.77
N ASN A 368 24.49 3.03 25.51
CA ASN A 368 23.61 2.83 24.36
C ASN A 368 22.99 1.42 24.33
N VAL A 369 23.74 0.37 24.69
CA VAL A 369 23.20 -0.99 24.78
C VAL A 369 22.09 -1.07 25.82
N LEU A 370 22.31 -0.52 27.01
CA LEU A 370 21.29 -0.51 28.07
C LEU A 370 20.09 0.35 27.70
N MET A 371 20.30 1.51 27.06
CA MET A 371 19.22 2.34 26.53
C MET A 371 18.39 1.57 25.51
N ASN A 372 19.02 0.83 24.60
CA ASN A 372 18.32 0.04 23.58
C ASN A 372 17.53 -1.15 24.18
N TYR A 373 17.95 -1.64 25.35
CA TYR A 373 17.28 -2.72 26.07
C TYR A 373 15.95 -2.26 26.72
N VAL A 374 15.90 -1.03 27.24
CA VAL A 374 14.75 -0.54 28.02
C VAL A 374 13.91 0.56 27.35
N SER A 375 14.45 1.25 26.35
CA SER A 375 13.73 2.40 25.77
C SER A 375 12.49 1.94 25.02
N PRO A 376 11.28 2.43 25.38
CA PRO A 376 10.10 2.24 24.57
C PRO A 376 10.32 2.98 23.26
N ARG A 377 10.73 2.26 22.23
CA ARG A 377 10.84 2.85 20.90
C ARG A 377 9.44 3.06 20.37
N ILE A 378 9.22 4.23 19.82
CA ILE A 378 7.94 4.76 19.37
C ILE A 378 7.33 3.78 18.36
N ASN A 379 6.52 2.84 18.84
CA ASN A 379 5.69 1.97 18.01
C ASN A 379 4.40 2.67 17.58
N SER A 380 4.12 3.85 18.13
CA SER A 380 3.00 4.66 17.69
C SER A 380 3.51 5.67 16.68
N VAL A 381 3.12 5.53 15.42
CA VAL A 381 3.05 6.72 14.56
C VAL A 381 2.20 7.73 15.32
N ASN A 382 2.84 8.69 15.98
CA ASN A 382 2.09 9.78 16.54
C ASN A 382 1.46 10.45 15.34
N SER A 383 0.14 10.57 15.36
CA SER A 383 -0.63 11.34 14.39
C SER A 383 -0.03 12.74 14.15
N SER A 384 0.82 13.23 15.06
CA SER A 384 1.67 14.41 14.92
C SER A 384 2.60 14.42 13.70
N SER A 385 2.94 13.28 13.07
CA SER A 385 3.84 13.26 11.90
C SER A 385 3.24 13.99 10.69
N LEU A 386 1.93 13.86 10.45
CA LEU A 386 1.20 14.64 9.43
C LEU A 386 1.15 16.13 9.74
N TYR A 387 1.08 16.46 11.02
CA TYR A 387 1.09 17.85 11.48
C TYR A 387 2.50 18.44 11.59
N ALA A 388 3.54 17.63 11.39
CA ALA A 388 4.92 18.05 11.27
C ALA A 388 5.28 18.54 9.84
N ILE A 389 4.28 18.78 8.96
CA ILE A 389 4.50 19.44 7.67
C ILE A 389 5.12 20.81 7.90
N GLY A 390 6.42 20.88 7.62
CA GLY A 390 7.29 22.02 7.87
C GLY A 390 8.41 22.12 6.85
N GLU A 391 9.23 23.15 7.00
CA GLU A 391 10.30 23.50 6.06
C GLU A 391 11.35 22.39 5.88
N LYS A 392 11.63 21.63 6.93
CA LYS A 392 12.57 20.51 6.90
C LYS A 392 12.11 19.34 6.02
N ASN A 393 10.79 19.17 5.87
CA ASN A 393 10.21 18.02 5.16
C ASN A 393 9.78 18.39 3.73
N VAL A 394 9.30 19.62 3.54
CA VAL A 394 8.72 20.07 2.26
C VAL A 394 9.68 20.92 1.44
N ILE A 395 10.67 21.57 2.05
CA ILE A 395 11.53 22.53 1.31
C ILE A 395 12.97 22.02 1.28
N ASP A 396 13.57 21.78 2.44
CA ASP A 396 14.99 21.42 2.56
C ASP A 396 15.41 20.23 1.67
N PRO A 397 14.60 19.15 1.52
CA PRO A 397 14.96 18.01 0.66
C PRO A 397 14.98 18.35 -0.83
N PHE A 398 14.13 19.27 -1.28
CA PHE A 398 13.94 19.58 -2.71
C PHE A 398 14.67 20.84 -3.17
N ILE A 399 15.07 21.71 -2.24
CA ILE A 399 15.73 22.99 -2.55
C ILE A 399 17.24 22.90 -2.63
N SER A 400 17.83 21.89 -1.99
CA SER A 400 19.27 21.77 -1.90
C SER A 400 19.85 21.55 -3.31
N ASP A 401 21.00 22.17 -3.59
CA ASP A 401 21.83 21.73 -4.73
C ASP A 401 22.52 20.39 -4.44
N ALA A 402 22.21 19.76 -3.30
CA ALA A 402 22.65 18.40 -3.02
C ALA A 402 22.00 17.53 -4.09
N LYS A 403 22.89 16.94 -4.88
CA LYS A 403 22.58 16.16 -6.06
C LYS A 403 21.49 15.17 -5.70
N VAL A 404 20.53 14.96 -6.60
CA VAL A 404 19.72 13.74 -6.54
C VAL A 404 20.70 12.61 -6.82
N GLU A 405 21.31 12.08 -5.77
CA GLU A 405 22.26 10.99 -5.89
C GLU A 405 21.46 9.79 -6.37
N PHE A 406 21.78 9.33 -7.58
CA PHE A 406 21.24 8.10 -8.09
C PHE A 406 22.16 6.94 -7.67
N PRO A 407 21.63 5.85 -7.09
CA PRO A 407 20.22 5.63 -6.76
C PRO A 407 19.76 6.45 -5.54
N ALA A 408 18.53 6.96 -5.61
CA ALA A 408 17.97 7.84 -4.57
C ALA A 408 17.67 7.03 -3.30
N TYR A 409 18.18 7.52 -2.16
CA TYR A 409 17.89 6.94 -0.86
C TYR A 409 16.47 7.31 -0.44
N LEU A 410 15.48 6.47 -0.76
CA LEU A 410 14.24 6.45 0.02
C LEU A 410 14.46 5.46 1.17
N PRO A 411 14.43 5.90 2.43
CA PRO A 411 14.71 5.03 3.58
C PRO A 411 13.79 3.81 3.64
N LEU A 412 12.56 3.94 3.12
CA LEU A 412 11.64 2.83 2.86
C LEU A 412 10.82 3.12 1.61
N PRO A 413 11.12 2.51 0.46
CA PRO A 413 10.14 2.46 -0.61
C PRO A 413 9.08 1.41 -0.23
N LEU A 414 7.84 1.64 -0.68
CA LEU A 414 6.79 0.64 -0.85
C LEU A 414 7.24 -0.21 -2.03
N ILE A 415 8.33 -0.95 -1.84
CA ILE A 415 9.01 -1.66 -2.91
C ILE A 415 8.01 -2.67 -3.46
N LYS A 416 7.81 -2.71 -4.79
CA LYS A 416 6.98 -3.74 -5.41
C LYS A 416 7.53 -5.12 -5.04
N GLY A 417 6.66 -6.00 -4.53
CA GLY A 417 7.06 -7.32 -4.04
C GLY A 417 7.64 -7.35 -2.62
N SER A 418 7.76 -6.21 -1.93
CA SER A 418 8.18 -6.19 -0.52
C SER A 418 7.14 -6.81 0.40
N GLN A 419 7.66 -7.41 1.47
CA GLN A 419 6.90 -7.96 2.57
C GLN A 419 6.79 -6.95 3.70
N PHE A 420 5.71 -7.05 4.47
CA PHE A 420 5.44 -6.20 5.62
C PHE A 420 5.41 -7.06 6.89
N LEU A 421 5.82 -6.48 8.00
CA LEU A 421 5.81 -7.16 9.30
C LEU A 421 4.40 -7.27 9.86
N SER A 422 3.55 -6.28 9.59
CA SER A 422 2.17 -6.22 10.03
C SER A 422 1.36 -5.27 9.15
N ILE A 423 0.06 -5.17 9.41
CA ILE A 423 -0.83 -4.19 8.77
C ILE A 423 -0.42 -2.77 9.18
N ASP A 424 -0.05 -2.56 10.44
CA ASP A 424 0.38 -1.25 10.94
C ASP A 424 1.68 -0.80 10.25
N ASP A 425 2.64 -1.72 10.07
CA ASP A 425 3.85 -1.46 9.30
C ASP A 425 3.51 -1.06 7.85
N PHE A 426 2.64 -1.83 7.18
CA PHE A 426 2.18 -1.49 5.84
C PHE A 426 1.56 -0.08 5.78
N ILE A 427 0.62 0.22 6.68
CA ILE A 427 -0.06 1.51 6.73
C ILE A 427 0.95 2.64 6.94
N GLN A 428 1.88 2.46 7.88
CA GLN A 428 2.91 3.45 8.17
C GLN A 428 3.76 3.76 6.93
N ARG A 429 4.34 2.75 6.28
CA ARG A 429 5.16 2.97 5.07
C ARG A 429 4.34 3.61 3.95
N HIS A 430 3.08 3.22 3.83
CA HIS A 430 2.18 3.81 2.85
C HIS A 430 1.91 5.28 3.09
N VAL A 431 1.67 5.66 4.35
CA VAL A 431 1.51 7.05 4.76
C VAL A 431 2.80 7.84 4.53
N GLU A 432 3.95 7.33 4.91
CA GLU A 432 5.24 8.01 4.73
C GLU A 432 5.54 8.33 3.26
N ILE A 433 5.22 7.41 2.35
CA ILE A 433 5.44 7.62 0.90
C ILE A 433 4.40 8.55 0.30
N SER A 434 3.14 8.35 0.68
CA SER A 434 2.07 9.26 0.25
C SER A 434 2.37 10.68 0.73
N LEU A 435 2.93 10.82 1.93
CA LEU A 435 3.41 12.08 2.46
C LEU A 435 4.56 12.66 1.68
N TYR A 436 5.54 11.86 1.27
CA TYR A 436 6.64 12.33 0.45
C TYR A 436 6.16 12.91 -0.89
N GLU A 437 5.22 12.24 -1.56
CA GLU A 437 4.58 12.78 -2.78
C GLU A 437 3.79 14.06 -2.49
N VAL A 438 3.05 14.11 -1.38
CA VAL A 438 2.40 15.34 -0.90
C VAL A 438 3.42 16.45 -0.68
N TYR A 439 4.58 16.17 -0.08
CA TYR A 439 5.63 17.17 0.17
C TYR A 439 6.18 17.73 -1.14
N LYS A 440 6.38 16.87 -2.13
CA LYS A 440 6.80 17.25 -3.48
C LYS A 440 5.75 18.09 -4.19
N ASP A 441 4.47 17.71 -4.10
CA ASP A 441 3.35 18.48 -4.69
C ASP A 441 3.22 19.86 -4.03
N ILE A 442 3.31 19.91 -2.70
CA ILE A 442 3.32 21.16 -1.93
C ILE A 442 4.52 22.01 -2.35
N PHE A 443 5.72 21.44 -2.44
CA PHE A 443 6.93 22.16 -2.87
C PHE A 443 6.76 22.75 -4.28
N ALA A 444 6.28 21.95 -5.23
CA ALA A 444 6.03 22.39 -6.60
C ALA A 444 4.94 23.48 -6.66
N ASN A 445 3.93 23.42 -5.80
CA ASN A 445 2.91 24.47 -5.68
C ASN A 445 3.51 25.76 -5.06
N ILE A 446 4.35 25.65 -4.02
CA ILE A 446 5.08 26.77 -3.41
C ILE A 446 5.97 27.46 -4.45
N GLU A 447 6.79 26.69 -5.18
CA GLU A 447 7.73 27.23 -6.17
C GLU A 447 7.00 27.96 -7.29
N ARG A 448 5.94 27.35 -7.86
CA ARG A 448 5.08 27.99 -8.87
C ARG A 448 4.42 29.26 -8.33
N SER A 449 3.91 29.21 -7.10
CA SER A 449 3.23 30.32 -6.45
C SER A 449 4.17 31.50 -6.21
N ILE A 450 5.35 31.27 -5.62
CA ILE A 450 6.35 32.32 -5.37
C ILE A 450 6.87 32.91 -6.69
N THR A 451 7.11 32.08 -7.70
CA THR A 451 7.57 32.57 -9.01
C THR A 451 6.52 33.48 -9.67
N SER A 452 5.23 33.25 -9.41
CA SER A 452 4.15 34.08 -9.96
C SER A 452 3.94 35.43 -9.25
N ILE A 453 4.30 35.53 -7.97
CA ILE A 453 4.26 36.77 -7.19
C ILE A 453 5.68 37.30 -7.05
N ASN A 454 6.14 38.16 -7.97
CA ASN A 454 7.47 38.75 -7.88
C ASN A 454 7.60 39.59 -6.58
N VAL A 455 8.17 38.99 -5.53
CA VAL A 455 8.23 39.58 -4.20
C VAL A 455 9.33 40.65 -4.17
N ILE A 456 8.92 41.89 -3.90
CA ILE A 456 9.82 43.05 -3.85
C ILE A 456 10.33 43.22 -2.42
N ASP A 457 9.42 43.16 -1.44
CA ASP A 457 9.76 43.25 -0.03
C ASP A 457 8.81 42.34 0.78
N ALA A 458 9.32 41.20 1.21
CA ALA A 458 8.52 40.13 1.80
C ALA A 458 7.98 40.49 3.20
N PRO A 459 8.76 41.06 4.14
CA PRO A 459 8.25 41.57 5.42
C PRO A 459 7.11 42.58 5.28
N LEU A 460 7.18 43.49 4.30
CA LEU A 460 6.14 44.48 4.03
C LEU A 460 4.98 43.94 3.19
N ARG A 461 5.00 42.65 2.82
CA ARG A 461 3.99 42.00 1.97
C ARG A 461 3.82 42.71 0.62
N ASN A 462 4.89 43.33 0.13
CA ASN A 462 4.93 44.03 -1.14
C ASN A 462 5.42 43.10 -2.25
N TYR A 463 4.51 42.74 -3.15
CA TYR A 463 4.78 41.89 -4.30
C TYR A 463 4.08 42.41 -5.55
N LYS A 464 4.64 42.11 -6.72
CA LYS A 464 4.03 42.33 -8.03
C LYS A 464 3.47 41.02 -8.59
N GLY A 465 2.38 41.10 -9.33
CA GLY A 465 1.70 39.93 -9.90
C GLY A 465 0.52 39.46 -9.06
N THR A 466 -0.30 38.61 -9.66
CA THR A 466 -1.48 38.02 -9.03
C THR A 466 -1.44 36.51 -9.18
N SER A 467 -1.77 35.79 -8.12
CA SER A 467 -1.93 34.34 -8.17
C SER A 467 -3.25 33.93 -7.57
N LYS A 468 -3.83 32.86 -8.11
CA LYS A 468 -5.01 32.21 -7.54
C LYS A 468 -4.66 31.33 -6.34
N SER A 469 -3.40 30.90 -6.23
CA SER A 469 -2.92 29.94 -5.22
C SER A 469 -2.24 30.59 -4.03
N ILE A 470 -1.78 31.85 -4.10
CA ILE A 470 -1.10 32.53 -2.98
C ILE A 470 -1.69 33.91 -2.71
N THR A 471 -1.80 34.27 -1.43
CA THR A 471 -2.26 35.59 -0.98
C THR A 471 -1.47 36.05 0.24
N ALA A 472 -1.28 37.37 0.37
CA ALA A 472 -0.74 37.95 1.59
C ALA A 472 -1.79 37.95 2.71
N VAL A 473 -1.33 37.74 3.93
CA VAL A 473 -2.18 37.58 5.10
C VAL A 473 -1.73 38.41 6.29
N TYR A 474 -2.69 38.86 7.11
CA TYR A 474 -2.44 39.55 8.37
C TYR A 474 -2.95 38.70 9.53
N VAL A 475 -2.04 38.30 10.42
CA VAL A 475 -2.37 37.51 11.60
C VAL A 475 -2.92 38.45 12.70
N LYS A 476 -4.15 38.17 13.14
CA LYS A 476 -4.78 38.73 14.33
C LYS A 476 -4.67 37.70 15.46
N ASN A 477 -4.10 38.11 16.57
CA ASN A 477 -3.88 37.22 17.70
C ASN A 477 -5.19 36.87 18.41
N SER A 478 -5.50 35.58 18.53
CA SER A 478 -6.49 35.04 19.47
C SER A 478 -5.83 34.01 20.39
N LYS A 479 -6.41 33.77 21.58
CA LYS A 479 -5.81 32.91 22.61
C LYS A 479 -5.64 31.45 22.16
N ASN A 480 -6.48 30.96 21.24
CA ASN A 480 -6.53 29.53 20.84
C ASN A 480 -6.33 29.33 19.32
N ASP A 481 -6.89 30.19 18.47
CA ASP A 481 -6.84 30.08 17.00
C ASP A 481 -6.08 31.24 16.34
N LEU A 482 -5.62 31.07 15.09
CA LEU A 482 -5.11 32.17 14.26
C LEU A 482 -6.29 32.78 13.49
N GLU A 483 -6.64 34.02 13.79
CA GLU A 483 -7.50 34.79 12.89
C GLU A 483 -6.62 35.46 11.84
N ILE A 484 -6.97 35.29 10.58
CA ILE A 484 -6.15 35.71 9.44
C ILE A 484 -7.00 36.57 8.51
N ASP A 485 -6.64 37.84 8.35
CA ASP A 485 -7.25 38.68 7.33
C ASP A 485 -6.60 38.38 5.97
N ILE A 486 -7.45 38.14 4.97
CA ILE A 486 -7.04 37.82 3.60
C ILE A 486 -7.16 39.08 2.76
N LYS A 487 -6.06 39.53 2.15
CA LYS A 487 -6.10 40.61 1.16
C LYS A 487 -6.99 40.21 -0.01
N HIS A 488 -7.91 41.09 -0.44
CA HIS A 488 -8.98 40.83 -1.42
C HIS A 488 -8.59 39.87 -2.56
N ASN A 489 -8.85 38.57 -2.36
CA ASN A 489 -8.65 37.54 -3.37
C ASN A 489 -9.88 36.63 -3.44
N ASN A 490 -10.57 36.67 -4.58
CA ASN A 490 -11.83 35.95 -4.76
C ASN A 490 -11.66 34.43 -4.73
N SER A 491 -10.47 33.90 -5.10
CA SER A 491 -10.22 32.45 -5.07
C SER A 491 -10.21 31.86 -3.67
N PHE A 492 -10.03 32.70 -2.65
CA PHE A 492 -10.00 32.32 -1.25
C PHE A 492 -11.38 32.42 -0.57
N ARG A 493 -12.44 32.89 -1.25
CA ARG A 493 -13.78 33.16 -0.65
C ARG A 493 -14.57 31.92 -0.20
N LYS A 494 -14.11 30.70 -0.51
CA LYS A 494 -14.76 29.44 -0.15
C LYS A 494 -13.73 28.38 0.22
N MET A 495 -13.21 28.50 1.44
CA MET A 495 -12.18 27.58 1.95
C MET A 495 -12.56 26.93 3.28
N LYS A 496 -13.82 27.05 3.73
CA LYS A 496 -14.25 26.39 4.98
C LYS A 496 -13.87 24.90 4.91
N ASP A 497 -13.24 24.41 5.97
CA ASP A 497 -12.72 23.05 6.15
C ASP A 497 -11.52 22.67 5.26
N GLN A 498 -11.05 23.54 4.37
CA GLN A 498 -9.87 23.28 3.53
C GLN A 498 -8.57 23.44 4.30
N LYS A 499 -7.55 22.68 3.89
CA LYS A 499 -6.18 22.84 4.39
C LYS A 499 -5.40 23.81 3.52
N VAL A 500 -4.52 24.58 4.16
CA VAL A 500 -3.72 25.64 3.54
C VAL A 500 -2.30 25.58 4.08
N ILE A 501 -1.34 26.11 3.33
CA ILE A 501 0.03 26.31 3.83
C ILE A 501 0.19 27.75 4.26
N LEU A 502 0.50 27.96 5.53
CA LEU A 502 0.93 29.25 6.07
C LEU A 502 2.44 29.36 5.92
N MET A 503 2.92 30.51 5.50
CA MET A 503 4.34 30.73 5.20
C MET A 503 4.82 32.07 5.74
N GLU A 504 6.05 32.07 6.27
CA GLU A 504 6.84 33.26 6.47
C GLU A 504 7.85 33.40 5.33
N LEU A 505 7.63 34.41 4.51
CA LEU A 505 8.54 34.82 3.46
C LEU A 505 9.34 36.03 3.92
N GLN A 506 10.66 35.93 3.82
CA GLN A 506 11.63 36.98 4.10
C GLN A 506 12.35 37.40 2.82
N ASN A 507 13.03 38.54 2.87
CA ASN A 507 13.91 38.93 1.77
C ASN A 507 15.05 37.91 1.63
N ARG A 508 15.37 37.53 0.39
CA ARG A 508 16.40 36.52 0.12
C ARG A 508 17.71 36.94 0.77
N ASN A 509 18.28 36.07 1.59
CA ASN A 509 19.52 36.34 2.31
C ASN A 509 20.64 35.47 1.76
N ALA A 510 21.49 36.05 0.92
CA ALA A 510 22.64 35.36 0.31
C ALA A 510 23.63 34.81 1.35
N SER A 511 23.66 35.38 2.56
CA SER A 511 24.55 34.97 3.65
C SER A 511 23.93 33.91 4.57
N SER A 512 22.66 33.54 4.40
CA SER A 512 22.01 32.56 5.27
C SER A 512 22.64 31.17 5.15
N PRO A 513 22.85 30.40 6.23
CA PRO A 513 23.32 29.02 6.13
C PRO A 513 22.28 28.11 5.45
N HIS A 514 20.99 28.49 5.44
CA HIS A 514 19.92 27.68 4.88
C HIS A 514 19.67 27.98 3.39
N ALA A 515 19.71 26.95 2.55
CA ALA A 515 19.46 27.07 1.11
C ALA A 515 18.08 27.66 0.79
N ARG A 516 17.06 27.36 1.60
CA ARG A 516 15.70 27.91 1.45
C ARG A 516 15.60 29.43 1.57
N LEU A 517 16.34 30.02 2.49
CA LEU A 517 16.39 31.48 2.67
C LEU A 517 17.21 32.17 1.57
N LYS A 518 18.27 31.51 1.08
CA LYS A 518 19.08 32.00 -0.04
C LYS A 518 18.30 32.02 -1.36
N LYS A 519 17.64 30.90 -1.69
CA LYS A 519 17.00 30.69 -3.00
C LYS A 519 15.58 31.22 -3.08
N LEU A 520 14.74 30.91 -2.09
CA LEU A 520 13.32 31.24 -2.10
C LEU A 520 12.94 32.33 -1.10
N GLY A 521 13.77 32.62 -0.09
CA GLY A 521 13.43 33.54 0.98
C GLY A 521 12.44 32.95 1.99
N ILE A 522 12.25 31.62 2.01
CA ILE A 522 11.29 30.98 2.91
C ILE A 522 11.97 30.68 4.25
N SER A 523 11.44 31.24 5.33
CA SER A 523 11.92 31.01 6.70
C SER A 523 11.22 29.81 7.33
N LEU A 524 9.89 29.78 7.20
CA LEU A 524 9.00 28.87 7.91
C LEU A 524 7.78 28.53 7.05
N ILE A 525 7.29 27.29 7.14
CA ILE A 525 5.97 26.88 6.64
C ILE A 525 5.23 26.01 7.64
N ARG A 526 3.89 26.06 7.66
CA ARG A 526 3.03 25.16 8.46
C ARG A 526 1.76 24.81 7.70
N LEU A 527 1.28 23.58 7.86
CA LEU A 527 -0.06 23.19 7.44
C LEU A 527 -1.09 23.75 8.44
N GLY A 528 -2.14 24.41 7.93
CA GLY A 528 -3.27 24.89 8.71
C GLY A 528 -4.60 24.44 8.13
N ARG A 529 -5.64 24.40 8.96
CA ARG A 529 -7.02 24.08 8.56
C ARG A 529 -7.94 25.27 8.76
N VAL A 530 -8.69 25.65 7.74
CA VAL A 530 -9.62 26.78 7.81
C VAL A 530 -10.89 26.34 8.54
N MET A 531 -11.10 26.81 9.77
CA MET A 531 -12.24 26.44 10.62
C MET A 531 -13.51 27.22 10.26
N SER A 532 -13.35 28.51 10.00
CA SER A 532 -14.46 29.40 9.63
C SER A 532 -13.98 30.50 8.71
N GLN A 533 -14.90 31.07 7.94
CA GLN A 533 -14.60 32.12 6.99
C GLN A 533 -15.68 33.21 7.03
N ASN A 534 -15.23 34.47 7.16
CA ASN A 534 -16.03 35.69 7.08
C ASN A 534 -15.62 36.50 5.84
N GLU A 535 -16.36 37.57 5.52
CA GLU A 535 -15.99 38.47 4.42
C GLU A 535 -14.64 39.16 4.70
N GLY A 536 -13.58 38.65 4.09
CA GLY A 536 -12.22 39.21 4.20
C GLY A 536 -11.34 38.62 5.30
N SER A 537 -11.86 37.72 6.15
CA SER A 537 -11.05 37.01 7.15
C SER A 537 -11.37 35.52 7.23
N CYS A 538 -10.40 34.71 7.64
CA CYS A 538 -10.58 33.31 7.97
C CYS A 538 -9.99 33.00 9.35
N LYS A 539 -10.60 32.06 10.07
CA LYS A 539 -9.98 31.46 11.26
C LYS A 539 -9.30 30.19 10.82
N VAL A 540 -8.00 30.10 11.07
CA VAL A 540 -7.17 28.96 10.71
C VAL A 540 -6.65 28.32 12.00
N TRP A 541 -6.84 27.02 12.12
CA TRP A 541 -6.27 26.22 13.18
C TRP A 541 -4.91 25.66 12.73
N ILE A 542 -3.91 25.72 13.61
CA ILE A 542 -2.62 25.06 13.45
C ILE A 542 -2.26 24.31 14.73
N GLN A 543 -1.51 23.21 14.60
CA GLN A 543 -1.09 22.37 15.73
C GLN A 543 0.15 22.92 16.49
N GLU A 544 0.63 24.12 16.18
CA GLU A 544 1.83 24.68 16.83
C GLU A 544 1.49 25.35 18.17
N ALA A 545 2.12 24.93 19.26
CA ALA A 545 1.90 25.50 20.59
C ALA A 545 2.63 26.83 20.81
N ASP A 546 3.73 27.06 20.09
CA ASP A 546 4.55 28.27 20.24
C ASP A 546 3.87 29.50 19.64
N ARG A 547 3.53 30.46 20.50
CA ARG A 547 2.94 31.74 20.10
C ARG A 547 3.87 32.60 19.25
N SER A 548 5.18 32.50 19.44
CA SER A 548 6.17 33.31 18.69
C SER A 548 6.16 32.99 17.19
N ILE A 549 5.82 31.75 16.84
CA ILE A 549 5.75 31.27 15.46
C ILE A 549 4.47 31.78 14.78
N ARG A 550 3.37 31.87 15.53
CA ARG A 550 2.03 32.23 15.03
C ARG A 550 1.99 33.62 14.37
N GLU A 551 2.72 34.59 14.91
CA GLU A 551 2.69 35.98 14.45
C GLU A 551 3.52 36.23 13.17
N ARG A 552 4.36 35.26 12.79
CA ARG A 552 5.35 35.44 11.71
C ARG A 552 4.78 35.21 10.31
N PHE A 553 3.62 34.56 10.19
CA PHE A 553 3.04 34.23 8.89
C PHE A 553 2.59 35.49 8.14
N ASN A 554 3.07 35.64 6.90
CA ASN A 554 2.76 36.78 6.05
C ASN A 554 2.20 36.38 4.67
N PHE A 555 2.26 35.09 4.31
CA PHE A 555 1.60 34.53 3.13
C PHE A 555 0.82 33.25 3.46
N MET A 556 -0.20 32.97 2.66
CA MET A 556 -0.97 31.74 2.68
C MET A 556 -1.11 31.18 1.26
N ILE A 557 -0.90 29.87 1.12
CA ILE A 557 -1.02 29.13 -0.13
C ILE A 557 -2.18 28.14 -0.05
N LYS A 558 -3.04 28.17 -1.06
CA LYS A 558 -4.10 27.20 -1.29
C LYS A 558 -3.52 25.95 -1.96
N LEU A 559 -3.81 24.79 -1.38
CA LEU A 559 -3.49 23.49 -1.95
C LEU A 559 -4.52 23.10 -3.01
N ASP A 560 -4.09 22.36 -4.03
CA ASP A 560 -4.99 21.73 -4.99
C ASP A 560 -5.76 20.56 -4.34
N GLU A 561 -6.88 20.19 -4.97
CA GLU A 561 -7.80 19.19 -4.44
C GLU A 561 -7.17 17.80 -4.34
N GLU A 562 -6.30 17.43 -5.27
CA GLU A 562 -5.61 16.14 -5.27
C GLU A 562 -4.66 16.02 -4.06
N THR A 563 -3.84 17.05 -3.82
CA THR A 563 -2.97 17.12 -2.64
C THR A 563 -3.79 17.04 -1.34
N LEU A 564 -4.93 17.74 -1.27
CA LEU A 564 -5.81 17.70 -0.10
C LEU A 564 -6.37 16.30 0.15
N GLN A 565 -6.87 15.64 -0.90
CA GLN A 565 -7.38 14.26 -0.81
C GLN A 565 -6.29 13.29 -0.34
N ARG A 566 -5.04 13.43 -0.81
CA ARG A 566 -3.91 12.61 -0.34
C ARG A 566 -3.60 12.83 1.14
N ILE A 567 -3.61 14.09 1.62
CA ILE A 567 -3.39 14.39 3.04
C ILE A 567 -4.52 13.78 3.90
N GLU A 568 -5.78 13.99 3.51
CA GLU A 568 -6.94 13.43 4.22
C GLU A 568 -6.92 11.90 4.25
N HIS A 569 -6.50 11.28 3.14
CA HIS A 569 -6.30 9.84 3.08
C HIS A 569 -5.24 9.37 4.08
N CYS A 570 -4.09 10.06 4.15
CA CYS A 570 -3.04 9.73 5.12
C CYS A 570 -3.54 9.87 6.56
N GLU A 571 -4.29 10.95 6.87
CA GLU A 571 -4.86 11.15 8.20
C GLU A 571 -5.82 10.02 8.59
N GLU A 572 -6.62 9.56 7.64
CA GLU A 572 -7.54 8.47 7.89
C GLU A 572 -6.84 7.14 8.12
N LEU A 573 -5.81 6.85 7.34
CA LEU A 573 -4.97 5.69 7.53
C LEU A 573 -4.26 5.72 8.89
N LEU A 574 -3.75 6.87 9.33
CA LEU A 574 -3.09 6.96 10.65
C LEU A 574 -4.05 6.73 11.82
N LYS A 575 -5.32 7.12 11.72
CA LYS A 575 -6.32 6.85 12.77
C LYS A 575 -6.61 5.35 12.95
N ARG A 576 -6.29 4.55 11.94
CA ARG A 576 -6.56 3.11 11.88
C ARG A 576 -5.45 2.25 12.47
N LEU A 577 -4.26 2.82 12.65
CA LEU A 577 -3.15 2.12 13.28
C LEU A 577 -3.56 1.52 14.63
N GLY A 578 -3.29 0.23 14.81
CA GLY A 578 -3.61 -0.53 16.01
C GLY A 578 -5.09 -0.94 16.17
N ASN A 579 -5.99 -0.52 15.27
CA ASN A 579 -7.43 -0.79 15.39
C ASN A 579 -7.97 -1.74 14.30
N ASP A 580 -7.30 -1.84 13.15
CA ASP A 580 -7.83 -2.56 12.00
C ASP A 580 -7.44 -4.04 12.00
N GLN A 581 -8.41 -4.90 11.69
CA GLN A 581 -8.19 -6.30 11.36
C GLN A 581 -8.53 -6.51 9.87
N ILE A 582 -7.53 -6.89 9.09
CA ILE A 582 -7.76 -7.41 7.74
C ILE A 582 -8.40 -8.81 7.88
N PRO A 583 -9.33 -9.19 6.98
CA PRO A 583 -9.84 -10.55 6.92
C PRO A 583 -8.72 -11.60 6.97
N LEU A 584 -8.88 -12.63 7.80
CA LEU A 584 -7.84 -13.66 8.02
C LEU A 584 -7.32 -14.28 6.71
N TYR A 585 -8.20 -14.47 5.72
CA TYR A 585 -7.83 -15.01 4.42
C TYR A 585 -6.92 -14.09 3.60
N MET A 586 -6.91 -12.77 3.88
CA MET A 586 -6.05 -11.79 3.22
C MET A 586 -4.76 -11.53 3.96
N ASN A 587 -4.68 -11.75 5.28
CA ASN A 587 -3.55 -11.30 6.10
C ASN A 587 -2.18 -11.69 5.50
N GLN A 588 -1.95 -12.98 5.24
CA GLN A 588 -0.67 -13.44 4.69
C GLN A 588 -0.39 -12.86 3.29
N LEU A 589 -1.38 -12.90 2.40
CA LEU A 589 -1.23 -12.43 1.03
C LEU A 589 -0.98 -10.91 0.98
N PHE A 590 -1.67 -10.15 1.83
CA PHE A 590 -1.53 -8.71 1.94
C PHE A 590 -0.13 -8.31 2.44
N LEU A 591 0.39 -9.05 3.43
CA LEU A 591 1.74 -8.86 3.94
C LEU A 591 2.84 -9.43 3.02
N GLY A 592 2.47 -10.00 1.87
CA GLY A 592 3.40 -10.47 0.84
C GLY A 592 4.04 -11.83 1.14
N TYR A 593 3.50 -12.60 2.10
CA TYR A 593 4.00 -13.92 2.44
C TYR A 593 2.93 -15.02 2.38
N GLY A 594 3.36 -16.28 2.47
CA GLY A 594 2.46 -17.43 2.36
C GLY A 594 2.10 -17.82 0.93
N SER A 595 1.20 -18.79 0.79
CA SER A 595 0.72 -19.24 -0.50
C SER A 595 -0.59 -18.55 -0.83
N ALA A 596 -0.65 -17.89 -1.98
CA ALA A 596 -1.88 -17.27 -2.45
C ALA A 596 -3.06 -18.24 -2.61
N LYS A 597 -2.79 -19.55 -2.74
CA LYS A 597 -3.82 -20.60 -2.73
C LYS A 597 -4.60 -20.65 -1.40
N LYS A 598 -4.00 -20.23 -0.28
CA LYS A 598 -4.68 -20.19 1.02
C LYS A 598 -5.67 -19.03 1.14
N SER A 599 -5.48 -17.99 0.33
CA SER A 599 -6.32 -16.80 0.32
C SER A 599 -7.58 -16.94 -0.54
N TYR A 600 -7.74 -18.08 -1.20
CA TYR A 600 -8.92 -18.41 -1.98
C TYR A 600 -9.53 -19.71 -1.45
N SER A 601 -10.80 -19.65 -1.09
CA SER A 601 -11.59 -20.80 -0.70
C SER A 601 -12.67 -21.04 -1.77
N PRO A 602 -12.53 -22.08 -2.61
CA PRO A 602 -13.56 -22.41 -3.58
C PRO A 602 -14.87 -22.74 -2.85
N LEU A 603 -16.00 -22.51 -3.52
CA LEU A 603 -17.29 -23.01 -3.04
C LEU A 603 -17.22 -24.53 -2.90
N LYS A 604 -17.79 -25.04 -1.80
CA LYS A 604 -17.91 -26.47 -1.51
C LYS A 604 -19.32 -26.75 -1.05
N ASP A 605 -19.90 -27.83 -1.55
CA ASP A 605 -21.25 -28.29 -1.23
C ASP A 605 -22.29 -27.16 -1.37
N THR A 606 -22.11 -26.34 -2.41
CA THR A 606 -22.92 -25.15 -2.67
C THR A 606 -23.48 -25.23 -4.08
N GLU A 607 -24.77 -24.97 -4.23
CA GLU A 607 -25.43 -24.83 -5.51
C GLU A 607 -25.51 -23.35 -5.91
N VAL A 608 -25.05 -23.02 -7.11
CA VAL A 608 -25.06 -21.66 -7.64
C VAL A 608 -25.82 -21.63 -8.97
N THR A 609 -26.68 -20.63 -9.13
CA THR A 609 -27.36 -20.33 -10.38
C THR A 609 -26.53 -19.34 -11.19
N LEU A 610 -26.16 -19.73 -12.41
CA LEU A 610 -25.45 -18.89 -13.37
C LEU A 610 -26.38 -18.49 -14.53
N THR A 611 -26.34 -17.22 -14.91
CA THR A 611 -27.15 -16.67 -16.02
C THR A 611 -26.28 -16.21 -17.19
N GLY A 612 -26.60 -16.64 -18.41
CA GLY A 612 -25.94 -16.18 -19.65
C GLY A 612 -24.52 -16.71 -19.88
N VAL A 613 -24.19 -17.87 -19.30
CA VAL A 613 -22.97 -18.64 -19.61
C VAL A 613 -23.29 -19.60 -20.76
N ASP A 614 -22.38 -19.76 -21.73
CA ASP A 614 -22.46 -20.85 -22.71
C ASP A 614 -21.62 -22.05 -22.23
N LEU A 615 -22.29 -23.10 -21.76
CA LEU A 615 -21.63 -24.29 -21.21
C LEU A 615 -21.05 -25.23 -22.27
N THR A 616 -21.24 -24.96 -23.57
CA THR A 616 -20.57 -25.75 -24.61
C THR A 616 -19.05 -25.64 -24.52
N VAL A 617 -18.55 -24.57 -23.92
CA VAL A 617 -17.12 -24.23 -23.84
C VAL A 617 -16.41 -24.91 -22.64
N GLU A 618 -17.08 -25.10 -21.50
CA GLU A 618 -16.46 -25.68 -20.29
C GLU A 618 -16.35 -27.21 -20.36
N ASN A 619 -17.32 -27.87 -21.01
CA ASN A 619 -17.36 -29.33 -21.20
C ASN A 619 -16.20 -29.88 -22.04
N ALA A 620 -15.53 -29.04 -22.84
CA ALA A 620 -14.39 -29.46 -23.67
C ALA A 620 -13.10 -29.72 -22.85
N ALA A 621 -12.95 -29.11 -21.67
CA ALA A 621 -11.70 -29.13 -20.90
C ALA A 621 -11.68 -30.13 -19.73
N LYS A 622 -12.85 -30.55 -19.22
CA LYS A 622 -12.97 -31.53 -18.13
C LYS A 622 -13.97 -32.61 -18.55
N ARG A 623 -13.51 -33.86 -18.69
CA ARG A 623 -14.36 -35.03 -18.92
C ARG A 623 -15.29 -35.22 -17.71
N GLN A 624 -16.47 -34.61 -17.73
CA GLN A 624 -17.52 -34.81 -16.72
C GLN A 624 -18.48 -35.92 -17.16
N LYS A 625 -19.01 -36.66 -16.18
CA LYS A 625 -20.06 -37.67 -16.41
C LYS A 625 -21.35 -36.94 -16.80
N GLN A 626 -21.54 -36.75 -18.10
CA GLN A 626 -22.82 -36.31 -18.62
C GLN A 626 -23.80 -37.48 -18.57
N ASP A 627 -25.00 -37.24 -18.04
CA ASP A 627 -26.11 -38.16 -18.24
C ASP A 627 -26.51 -38.06 -19.73
N ASP A 628 -26.02 -38.99 -20.54
CA ASP A 628 -26.11 -39.01 -22.02
C ASP A 628 -27.56 -38.91 -22.55
N SER A 629 -28.56 -39.07 -21.68
CA SER A 629 -29.97 -39.02 -22.03
C SER A 629 -30.54 -37.62 -22.27
N LYS A 630 -29.83 -36.52 -21.94
CA LYS A 630 -30.36 -35.14 -22.06
C LYS A 630 -29.30 -34.13 -22.51
N LYS A 631 -29.16 -33.89 -23.82
CA LYS A 631 -28.39 -32.74 -24.33
C LYS A 631 -29.06 -31.43 -23.85
N PRO A 632 -28.40 -30.60 -23.03
CA PRO A 632 -28.96 -29.32 -22.61
C PRO A 632 -29.06 -28.37 -23.82
N LYS A 633 -30.10 -27.54 -23.85
CA LYS A 633 -30.16 -26.40 -24.79
C LYS A 633 -28.95 -25.50 -24.52
N SER A 634 -28.34 -24.94 -25.57
CA SER A 634 -27.08 -24.18 -25.50
C SER A 634 -27.14 -22.88 -24.68
N GLN A 635 -28.33 -22.45 -24.26
CA GLN A 635 -28.52 -21.21 -23.51
C GLN A 635 -29.31 -21.49 -22.23
N GLY A 636 -28.62 -21.37 -21.09
CA GLY A 636 -29.18 -21.51 -19.75
C GLY A 636 -29.76 -20.21 -19.20
N PRO A 637 -30.43 -20.30 -18.04
CA PRO A 637 -29.74 -20.40 -16.75
C PRO A 637 -29.34 -21.83 -16.37
N PHE A 638 -28.22 -21.96 -15.65
CA PHE A 638 -27.66 -23.24 -15.22
C PHE A 638 -27.47 -23.31 -13.71
N LYS A 639 -27.69 -24.47 -13.13
CA LYS A 639 -27.36 -24.76 -11.73
C LYS A 639 -26.03 -25.50 -11.70
N VAL A 640 -25.03 -24.89 -11.10
CA VAL A 640 -23.70 -25.47 -10.90
C VAL A 640 -23.58 -25.87 -9.45
N HIS A 641 -23.45 -27.17 -9.21
CA HIS A 641 -23.24 -27.74 -7.89
C HIS A 641 -21.74 -27.96 -7.69
N PHE A 642 -21.14 -27.27 -6.73
CA PHE A 642 -19.73 -27.45 -6.37
C PHE A 642 -19.64 -28.58 -5.34
N LEU A 643 -18.96 -29.67 -5.69
CA LEU A 643 -18.79 -30.83 -4.80
C LEU A 643 -17.60 -30.63 -3.84
N SER A 644 -17.63 -31.34 -2.72
CA SER A 644 -16.57 -31.30 -1.69
C SER A 644 -15.16 -31.59 -2.20
N ASP A 645 -15.03 -32.37 -3.28
CA ASP A 645 -13.77 -32.75 -3.92
C ASP A 645 -13.22 -31.68 -4.88
N GLY A 646 -13.94 -30.58 -5.06
CA GLY A 646 -13.60 -29.48 -5.97
C GLY A 646 -14.02 -29.71 -7.42
N SER A 647 -14.70 -30.81 -7.72
CA SER A 647 -15.38 -31.00 -9.00
C SER A 647 -16.70 -30.22 -9.05
N THR A 648 -17.16 -29.92 -10.26
CA THR A 648 -18.42 -29.22 -10.50
C THR A 648 -19.38 -30.16 -11.22
N GLU A 649 -20.61 -30.26 -10.75
CA GLU A 649 -21.69 -30.92 -11.47
C GLU A 649 -22.62 -29.84 -12.03
N ILE A 650 -22.85 -29.88 -13.34
CA ILE A 650 -23.70 -28.89 -13.98
C ILE A 650 -25.02 -29.54 -14.33
N SER A 651 -26.10 -29.02 -13.75
CA SER A 651 -27.46 -29.42 -14.07
C SER A 651 -28.17 -28.31 -14.83
N SER A 652 -28.88 -28.69 -15.89
CA SER A 652 -29.77 -27.76 -16.60
C SER A 652 -30.88 -27.31 -15.65
N CYS A 653 -30.98 -26.01 -15.41
CA CYS A 653 -32.04 -25.52 -14.55
C CYS A 653 -33.25 -25.10 -15.39
N LYS A 654 -34.44 -25.55 -14.99
CA LYS A 654 -35.73 -24.99 -15.48
C LYS A 654 -36.03 -23.65 -14.78
N THR A 655 -35.04 -22.77 -14.64
CA THR A 655 -35.26 -21.47 -14.00
C THR A 655 -35.87 -20.48 -14.97
N ILE A 656 -36.78 -19.68 -14.43
CA ILE A 656 -37.59 -18.68 -15.12
C ILE A 656 -36.83 -17.36 -15.36
N LEU A 657 -35.55 -17.30 -15.01
CA LEU A 657 -34.77 -16.07 -15.15
C LEU A 657 -34.64 -15.66 -16.63
N PRO A 658 -34.83 -14.38 -16.97
CA PRO A 658 -34.72 -13.91 -18.33
C PRO A 658 -33.29 -14.13 -18.86
N PRO A 659 -33.12 -14.55 -20.13
CA PRO A 659 -31.81 -14.71 -20.72
C PRO A 659 -31.09 -13.36 -20.74
N GLN A 660 -29.88 -13.31 -20.20
CA GLN A 660 -29.04 -12.12 -20.27
C GLN A 660 -28.33 -12.04 -21.63
N ALA A 661 -28.26 -10.83 -22.21
CA ALA A 661 -27.64 -10.62 -23.52
C ALA A 661 -26.10 -10.77 -23.46
N GLY A 662 -25.55 -11.59 -24.35
CA GLY A 662 -24.12 -11.86 -24.50
C GLY A 662 -23.67 -13.13 -23.78
N SER A 663 -23.07 -14.05 -24.53
CA SER A 663 -22.39 -15.24 -24.01
C SER A 663 -21.02 -14.85 -23.44
N LEU A 664 -20.70 -15.36 -22.25
CA LEU A 664 -19.34 -15.29 -21.72
C LEU A 664 -18.44 -16.31 -22.43
N ASP A 665 -17.19 -15.94 -22.71
CA ASP A 665 -16.18 -16.89 -23.17
C ASP A 665 -15.70 -17.80 -22.01
N GLN A 666 -14.78 -18.73 -22.32
CA GLN A 666 -14.25 -19.69 -21.34
C GLN A 666 -13.55 -19.00 -20.17
N ASP A 667 -12.76 -17.98 -20.45
CA ASP A 667 -11.92 -17.30 -19.47
C ASP A 667 -12.79 -16.42 -18.58
N GLN A 668 -13.75 -15.70 -19.17
CA GLN A 668 -14.77 -14.95 -18.44
C GLN A 668 -15.62 -15.86 -17.56
N THR A 669 -16.03 -17.04 -18.04
CA THR A 669 -16.77 -18.01 -17.24
C THR A 669 -15.93 -18.50 -16.05
N SER A 670 -14.66 -18.83 -16.27
CA SER A 670 -13.70 -19.21 -15.23
C SER A 670 -13.53 -18.11 -14.18
N VAL A 671 -13.42 -16.85 -14.60
CA VAL A 671 -13.35 -15.69 -13.71
C VAL A 671 -14.63 -15.55 -12.89
N LEU A 672 -15.82 -15.66 -13.51
CA LEU A 672 -17.10 -15.59 -12.80
C LEU A 672 -17.19 -16.64 -11.70
N LEU A 673 -16.88 -17.90 -12.04
CA LEU A 673 -16.93 -19.02 -11.10
C LEU A 673 -15.99 -18.82 -9.91
N LYS A 674 -14.77 -18.33 -10.16
CA LYS A 674 -13.80 -18.06 -9.09
C LYS A 674 -14.21 -16.87 -8.24
N ALA A 675 -14.74 -15.81 -8.86
CA ALA A 675 -15.24 -14.63 -8.15
C ALA A 675 -16.42 -14.95 -7.22
N LEU A 676 -17.12 -16.07 -7.41
CA LEU A 676 -18.19 -16.53 -6.51
C LEU A 676 -17.67 -17.26 -5.26
N GLY A 677 -16.44 -17.79 -5.31
CA GLY A 677 -15.75 -18.34 -4.15
C GLY A 677 -15.44 -17.29 -3.09
N HIS A 678 -15.13 -17.73 -1.86
CA HIS A 678 -14.68 -16.83 -0.80
C HIS A 678 -13.18 -16.54 -0.97
N GLY A 679 -12.74 -15.36 -0.53
CA GLY A 679 -11.34 -15.00 -0.55
C GLY A 679 -10.96 -13.97 -1.60
N VAL A 680 -9.73 -14.07 -2.12
CA VAL A 680 -9.15 -13.12 -3.08
C VAL A 680 -9.22 -13.67 -4.50
N THR A 681 -9.80 -12.88 -5.41
CA THR A 681 -9.78 -13.14 -6.86
C THR A 681 -9.10 -12.00 -7.59
N LEU A 682 -8.05 -12.31 -8.35
CA LEU A 682 -7.35 -11.37 -9.20
C LEU A 682 -7.75 -11.60 -10.64
N VAL A 683 -8.11 -10.52 -11.33
CA VAL A 683 -8.57 -10.56 -12.71
C VAL A 683 -7.74 -9.60 -13.54
N THR A 684 -7.15 -10.11 -14.61
CA THR A 684 -6.46 -9.27 -15.58
C THR A 684 -7.48 -8.43 -16.36
N LEU A 685 -7.27 -7.12 -16.40
CA LEU A 685 -8.23 -6.18 -16.97
C LEU A 685 -8.40 -6.41 -18.49
N GLN A 686 -9.57 -6.89 -18.90
CA GLN A 686 -9.96 -7.04 -20.30
C GLN A 686 -10.43 -5.69 -20.89
N LYS A 687 -10.66 -5.62 -22.21
CA LYS A 687 -11.13 -4.39 -22.93
C LYS A 687 -12.47 -3.81 -22.43
N ASN A 688 -13.18 -4.47 -21.50
CA ASN A 688 -14.41 -3.97 -20.89
C ASN A 688 -14.68 -4.64 -19.52
N PRO A 689 -14.00 -4.24 -18.44
CA PRO A 689 -14.15 -4.88 -17.12
C PRO A 689 -15.56 -4.67 -16.54
N ILE A 690 -16.25 -3.61 -16.96
CA ILE A 690 -17.57 -3.20 -16.50
C ILE A 690 -18.63 -4.30 -16.66
N GLN A 691 -18.70 -4.91 -17.85
CA GLN A 691 -19.68 -5.96 -18.10
C GLN A 691 -19.42 -7.17 -17.19
N MET A 692 -18.15 -7.50 -16.98
CA MET A 692 -17.75 -8.62 -16.13
C MET A 692 -18.09 -8.36 -14.65
N ILE A 693 -17.77 -7.16 -14.15
CA ILE A 693 -18.11 -6.74 -12.79
C ILE A 693 -19.61 -6.81 -12.57
N LYS A 694 -20.40 -6.33 -13.54
CA LYS A 694 -21.86 -6.41 -13.46
C LYS A 694 -22.34 -7.85 -13.33
N ARG A 695 -21.82 -8.77 -14.16
CA ARG A 695 -22.18 -10.19 -14.12
C ARG A 695 -21.80 -10.85 -12.79
N ILE A 696 -20.64 -10.51 -12.23
CA ILE A 696 -20.19 -10.98 -10.92
C ILE A 696 -21.12 -10.48 -9.82
N CYS A 697 -21.36 -9.17 -9.73
CA CYS A 697 -22.24 -8.56 -8.74
C CYS A 697 -23.67 -9.13 -8.81
N ASP A 698 -24.24 -9.23 -10.02
CA ASP A 698 -25.58 -9.78 -10.22
C ASP A 698 -25.62 -11.25 -9.79
N SER A 699 -24.57 -12.03 -10.09
CA SER A 699 -24.49 -13.44 -9.70
C SER A 699 -24.31 -13.61 -8.18
N ILE A 700 -23.50 -12.79 -7.52
CA ILE A 700 -23.41 -12.81 -6.05
C ILE A 700 -24.76 -12.41 -5.44
N THR A 701 -25.40 -11.37 -5.97
CA THR A 701 -26.70 -10.90 -5.49
C THR A 701 -27.76 -11.99 -5.59
N VAL A 702 -27.85 -12.68 -6.73
CA VAL A 702 -28.83 -13.75 -6.97
C VAL A 702 -28.60 -14.97 -6.07
N ASN A 703 -27.35 -15.31 -5.77
CA ASN A 703 -27.03 -16.54 -5.05
C ASN A 703 -26.90 -16.37 -3.53
N PHE A 704 -26.54 -15.18 -3.06
CA PHE A 704 -26.19 -14.96 -1.65
C PHE A 704 -26.91 -13.76 -1.00
N GLU A 705 -27.62 -12.93 -1.78
CA GLU A 705 -28.24 -11.67 -1.30
C GLU A 705 -27.24 -10.73 -0.60
N GLU A 706 -25.97 -10.82 -0.98
CA GLU A 706 -24.89 -10.09 -0.33
C GLU A 706 -24.65 -8.72 -0.96
N LYS A 707 -24.29 -7.76 -0.10
CA LYS A 707 -23.90 -6.40 -0.50
C LYS A 707 -22.50 -6.34 -1.10
N ASN A 708 -22.40 -5.70 -2.27
CA ASN A 708 -21.18 -5.52 -3.05
C ASN A 708 -20.78 -4.05 -3.08
N LEU A 709 -19.54 -3.75 -2.73
CA LEU A 709 -18.92 -2.44 -2.88
C LEU A 709 -17.96 -2.47 -4.07
N VAL A 710 -18.30 -1.77 -5.14
CA VAL A 710 -17.48 -1.60 -6.33
C VAL A 710 -16.78 -0.24 -6.28
N VAL A 711 -15.46 -0.24 -6.23
CA VAL A 711 -14.63 0.96 -6.25
C VAL A 711 -13.96 1.09 -7.61
N VAL A 712 -14.21 2.20 -8.30
CA VAL A 712 -13.72 2.47 -9.67
C VAL A 712 -12.87 3.73 -9.71
N GLY A 713 -12.08 3.92 -10.77
CA GLY A 713 -11.36 5.17 -11.01
C GLY A 713 -12.31 6.37 -11.13
N ASN A 714 -11.80 7.58 -10.87
CA ASN A 714 -12.61 8.80 -10.87
C ASN A 714 -13.29 9.09 -12.22
N ASP A 715 -12.64 8.71 -13.33
CA ASP A 715 -13.13 8.94 -14.68
C ASP A 715 -14.04 7.83 -15.22
N GLU A 716 -14.11 6.69 -14.54
CA GLU A 716 -14.92 5.57 -14.97
C GLU A 716 -16.39 5.77 -14.63
N LYS A 717 -17.21 5.77 -15.68
CA LYS A 717 -18.67 5.79 -15.55
C LYS A 717 -19.21 4.41 -15.86
N LEU A 718 -19.64 3.72 -14.83
CA LEU A 718 -20.51 2.57 -14.95
C LEU A 718 -21.91 3.06 -15.37
N SER A 719 -22.35 2.73 -16.58
CA SER A 719 -23.73 3.01 -17.02
C SER A 719 -24.70 2.06 -16.31
N ILE A 720 -25.22 2.55 -15.19
CA ILE A 720 -26.06 1.78 -14.29
C ILE A 720 -27.50 2.24 -14.41
N ASN A 721 -28.38 1.36 -14.89
CA ASN A 721 -29.82 1.61 -14.99
C ASN A 721 -30.59 0.46 -14.30
N SER A 722 -30.43 0.30 -12.98
CA SER A 722 -31.20 -0.66 -12.18
C SER A 722 -31.36 -0.20 -10.73
N LEU A 723 -32.43 -0.66 -10.06
CA LEU A 723 -32.72 -0.29 -8.67
C LEU A 723 -31.74 -0.90 -7.66
N ASP A 724 -31.15 -2.05 -7.99
CA ASP A 724 -30.20 -2.75 -7.13
C ASP A 724 -28.80 -2.12 -7.15
N TRP A 725 -28.56 -1.16 -8.04
CA TRP A 725 -27.27 -0.54 -8.23
C TRP A 725 -27.34 0.98 -8.02
N VAL A 726 -26.36 1.52 -7.29
CA VAL A 726 -26.30 2.96 -6.99
C VAL A 726 -24.89 3.47 -7.22
N GLN A 727 -24.77 4.56 -7.98
CA GLN A 727 -23.52 5.30 -8.05
C GLN A 727 -23.48 6.38 -6.96
N LEU A 728 -22.58 6.24 -5.99
CA LEU A 728 -22.39 7.19 -4.91
C LEU A 728 -21.45 8.31 -5.35
N SER A 729 -22.07 9.29 -5.99
CA SER A 729 -21.49 10.60 -6.28
C SER A 729 -22.58 11.65 -6.12
N ASP A 730 -22.17 12.93 -6.08
CA ASP A 730 -23.13 14.02 -5.90
C ASP A 730 -24.24 13.99 -6.95
N THR A 731 -23.89 13.72 -8.21
CA THR A 731 -24.86 13.59 -9.31
C THR A 731 -25.47 12.18 -9.38
N GLY A 732 -24.78 11.17 -8.88
CA GLY A 732 -25.22 9.76 -8.94
C GLY A 732 -26.40 9.49 -8.02
N VAL A 733 -26.38 10.01 -6.79
CA VAL A 733 -27.51 9.90 -5.84
C VAL A 733 -28.75 10.57 -6.42
N ASP A 734 -28.62 11.76 -7.00
CA ASP A 734 -29.74 12.52 -7.56
C ASP A 734 -30.28 11.86 -8.85
N LYS A 735 -29.42 11.22 -9.64
CA LYS A 735 -29.84 10.40 -10.79
C LYS A 735 -30.58 9.14 -10.35
N TYR A 736 -30.07 8.43 -9.35
CA TYR A 736 -30.72 7.26 -8.79
C TYR A 736 -32.08 7.61 -8.22
N LEU A 737 -32.18 8.70 -7.45
CA LEU A 737 -33.45 9.14 -6.88
C LEU A 737 -34.48 9.44 -7.98
N ARG A 738 -34.10 10.17 -9.04
CA ARG A 738 -34.99 10.42 -10.19
C ARG A 738 -35.43 9.13 -10.86
N TYR A 739 -34.48 8.23 -11.15
CA TYR A 739 -34.78 6.93 -11.73
C TYR A 739 -35.72 6.11 -10.85
N ALA A 740 -35.48 6.08 -9.54
CA ALA A 740 -36.31 5.37 -8.57
C ALA A 740 -37.74 5.92 -8.52
N MET A 741 -37.92 7.24 -8.56
CA MET A 741 -39.24 7.87 -8.62
C MET A 741 -39.95 7.58 -9.96
N GLU A 742 -39.23 7.61 -11.08
CA GLU A 742 -39.77 7.24 -12.40
C GLU A 742 -40.21 5.77 -12.45
N GLN A 743 -39.40 4.85 -11.89
CA GLN A 743 -39.78 3.43 -11.80
C GLN A 743 -40.96 3.22 -10.86
N ASN A 744 -40.99 3.93 -9.72
CA ASN A 744 -42.12 3.89 -8.80
C ASN A 744 -43.42 4.25 -9.50
N GLN A 745 -43.42 5.34 -10.29
CA GLN A 745 -44.60 5.74 -11.06
C GLN A 745 -44.99 4.67 -12.08
N LYS A 746 -44.04 4.12 -12.85
CA LYS A 746 -44.32 3.03 -13.80
C LYS A 746 -44.94 1.81 -13.14
N TYR A 747 -44.48 1.44 -11.95
CA TYR A 747 -45.05 0.33 -11.19
C TYR A 747 -46.46 0.66 -10.69
N LEU A 748 -46.71 1.88 -10.23
CA LEU A 748 -48.07 2.31 -9.86
C LEU A 748 -49.02 2.31 -11.06
N ASP A 749 -48.56 2.73 -12.25
CA ASP A 749 -49.34 2.66 -13.49
C ASP A 749 -49.66 1.20 -13.88
N GLN A 750 -48.70 0.28 -13.69
CA GLN A 750 -48.94 -1.16 -13.87
C GLN A 750 -49.96 -1.70 -12.85
N VAL A 751 -49.86 -1.29 -11.59
CA VAL A 751 -50.82 -1.62 -10.54
C VAL A 751 -52.21 -1.10 -10.87
N GLU A 752 -52.33 0.08 -11.48
CA GLU A 752 -53.60 0.60 -11.99
C GLU A 752 -54.22 -0.36 -13.01
N HIS A 753 -53.43 -0.78 -14.01
CA HIS A 753 -53.89 -1.73 -15.03
C HIS A 753 -54.31 -3.08 -14.44
N ILE A 754 -53.52 -3.60 -13.49
CA ILE A 754 -53.84 -4.84 -12.76
C ILE A 754 -55.15 -4.68 -11.97
N SER A 755 -55.32 -3.58 -11.24
CA SER A 755 -56.53 -3.30 -10.47
C SER A 755 -57.77 -3.21 -11.36
N LYS A 756 -57.65 -2.57 -12.53
CA LYS A 756 -58.72 -2.50 -13.54
C LYS A 756 -59.09 -3.88 -14.07
N ARG A 757 -58.11 -4.73 -14.42
CA ARG A 757 -58.36 -6.12 -14.84
C ARG A 757 -59.08 -6.95 -13.77
N MET A 758 -58.83 -6.65 -12.49
CA MET A 758 -59.48 -7.32 -11.37
C MET A 758 -60.86 -6.74 -11.00
N ASN A 759 -61.38 -5.75 -11.73
CA ASN A 759 -62.57 -4.95 -11.38
C ASN A 759 -62.46 -4.24 -10.03
N LEU A 760 -61.24 -3.79 -9.70
CA LEU A 760 -60.89 -3.10 -8.46
C LEU A 760 -60.32 -1.69 -8.74
N GLY A 761 -60.53 -1.13 -9.93
CA GLY A 761 -59.98 0.16 -10.34
C GLY A 761 -60.43 1.34 -9.46
N ASP A 762 -61.67 1.28 -8.93
CA ASP A 762 -62.28 2.37 -8.16
C ASP A 762 -61.70 2.52 -6.74
N PHE A 763 -60.94 1.53 -6.26
CA PHE A 763 -60.39 1.53 -4.89
C PHE A 763 -59.07 2.31 -4.76
N GLY A 764 -58.58 2.94 -5.84
CA GLY A 764 -57.41 3.82 -5.77
C GLY A 764 -56.10 3.12 -5.37
N TYR A 765 -55.96 1.82 -5.68
CA TYR A 765 -54.77 1.05 -5.30
C TYR A 765 -53.46 1.56 -5.90
N HIS A 766 -53.52 2.30 -7.02
CA HIS A 766 -52.36 2.91 -7.68
C HIS A 766 -51.96 4.29 -7.10
N GLN A 767 -52.73 4.86 -6.16
CA GLN A 767 -52.48 6.21 -5.65
C GLN A 767 -51.27 6.31 -4.71
N SER A 768 -50.87 5.21 -4.09
CA SER A 768 -49.70 5.16 -3.21
C SER A 768 -49.11 3.75 -3.14
N ASN A 769 -47.83 3.64 -2.79
CA ASN A 769 -47.16 2.36 -2.59
C ASN A 769 -47.85 1.52 -1.51
N GLY A 770 -48.29 2.15 -0.41
CA GLY A 770 -49.03 1.48 0.66
C GLY A 770 -50.33 0.83 0.16
N ASN A 771 -51.12 1.55 -0.65
CA ASN A 771 -52.34 0.99 -1.23
C ASN A 771 -52.02 -0.13 -2.22
N ALA A 772 -50.99 0.02 -3.05
CA ALA A 772 -50.58 -1.03 -3.99
C ALA A 772 -50.18 -2.32 -3.27
N ILE A 773 -49.41 -2.21 -2.18
CA ILE A 773 -49.02 -3.36 -1.34
C ILE A 773 -50.26 -4.03 -0.73
N LEU A 774 -51.26 -3.24 -0.32
CA LEU A 774 -52.53 -3.77 0.18
C LEU A 774 -53.28 -4.59 -0.87
N LEU A 775 -53.29 -4.16 -2.14
CA LEU A 775 -53.87 -4.93 -3.26
C LEU A 775 -53.21 -6.32 -3.38
N TYR A 776 -51.88 -6.37 -3.29
CA TYR A 776 -51.13 -7.63 -3.39
C TYR A 776 -51.50 -8.61 -2.28
N HIS A 777 -51.44 -8.17 -1.02
CA HIS A 777 -51.70 -9.05 0.11
C HIS A 777 -53.17 -9.43 0.26
N SER A 778 -54.10 -8.54 -0.11
CA SER A 778 -55.54 -8.77 0.09
C SER A 778 -56.18 -9.57 -1.04
N HIS A 779 -55.70 -9.41 -2.29
CA HIS A 779 -56.38 -9.96 -3.46
C HIS A 779 -55.51 -10.89 -4.31
N ILE A 780 -54.26 -10.52 -4.60
CA ILE A 780 -53.40 -11.28 -5.53
C ILE A 780 -52.79 -12.51 -4.86
N GLN A 781 -52.10 -12.32 -3.73
CA GLN A 781 -51.41 -13.40 -3.02
C GLN A 781 -52.35 -14.51 -2.54
N PRO A 782 -53.56 -14.23 -2.01
CA PRO A 782 -54.51 -15.27 -1.62
C PRO A 782 -55.00 -16.11 -2.79
N ARG A 783 -55.34 -15.47 -3.93
CA ARG A 783 -55.76 -16.16 -5.16
C ARG A 783 -54.65 -17.03 -5.73
N TRP A 784 -53.41 -16.55 -5.72
CA TRP A 784 -52.26 -17.36 -6.11
C TRP A 784 -52.06 -18.58 -5.20
N LYS A 785 -52.12 -18.41 -3.87
CA LYS A 785 -52.02 -19.52 -2.91
C LYS A 785 -53.13 -20.55 -3.13
N GLN A 786 -54.35 -20.11 -3.44
CA GLN A 786 -55.46 -21.00 -3.77
C GLN A 786 -55.24 -21.76 -5.08
N PHE A 787 -54.73 -21.10 -6.12
CA PHE A 787 -54.35 -21.72 -7.39
C PHE A 787 -53.27 -22.79 -7.21
N VAL A 788 -52.19 -22.50 -6.47
CA VAL A 788 -51.11 -23.45 -6.20
C VAL A 788 -51.61 -24.69 -5.45
N ARG A 789 -52.45 -24.51 -4.41
CA ARG A 789 -53.06 -25.64 -3.69
C ARG A 789 -53.88 -26.54 -4.63
N ARG A 790 -54.69 -25.94 -5.50
CA ARG A 790 -55.54 -26.69 -6.44
C ARG A 790 -54.76 -27.43 -7.51
N ILE A 791 -53.64 -26.88 -7.98
CA ILE A 791 -52.72 -27.60 -8.88
C ILE A 791 -52.11 -28.81 -8.16
N GLN A 792 -51.75 -28.67 -6.88
CA GLN A 792 -51.25 -29.78 -6.07
C GLN A 792 -52.31 -30.89 -5.89
N ASP A 793 -53.60 -30.52 -5.92
CA ASP A 793 -54.74 -31.45 -5.86
C ASP A 793 -55.08 -32.12 -7.22
N ASN A 794 -54.19 -32.04 -8.23
CA ASN A 794 -54.33 -32.63 -9.57
C ASN A 794 -55.53 -32.14 -10.42
N LEU A 795 -56.00 -30.92 -10.20
CA LEU A 795 -57.05 -30.32 -11.02
C LEU A 795 -56.49 -29.76 -12.35
N ALA A 796 -57.31 -29.76 -13.41
CA ALA A 796 -56.92 -29.23 -14.71
C ALA A 796 -56.61 -27.72 -14.64
N ILE A 797 -55.48 -27.30 -15.23
CA ILE A 797 -55.01 -25.89 -15.22
C ILE A 797 -56.04 -24.95 -15.86
N GLU A 798 -56.71 -25.41 -16.91
CA GLU A 798 -57.59 -24.61 -17.78
C GLU A 798 -58.80 -24.00 -17.04
N ASP A 799 -59.32 -24.70 -16.02
CA ASP A 799 -60.50 -24.25 -15.28
C ASP A 799 -60.17 -23.10 -14.31
N TRP A 800 -58.92 -23.00 -13.86
CA TRP A 800 -58.53 -22.11 -12.76
C TRP A 800 -57.69 -20.91 -13.17
N VAL A 801 -57.02 -20.95 -14.32
CA VAL A 801 -56.32 -19.76 -14.87
C VAL A 801 -57.29 -18.59 -15.10
N ARG A 802 -58.57 -18.89 -15.31
CA ARG A 802 -59.65 -17.89 -15.38
C ARG A 802 -59.83 -17.09 -14.09
N GLU A 803 -59.50 -17.67 -12.92
CA GLU A 803 -59.56 -16.97 -11.63
C GLU A 803 -58.35 -16.05 -11.40
N LEU A 804 -57.24 -16.27 -12.11
CA LEU A 804 -56.06 -15.40 -12.13
C LEU A 804 -56.26 -14.25 -13.11
N VAL A 805 -57.35 -13.49 -12.93
CA VAL A 805 -57.78 -12.38 -13.81
C VAL A 805 -56.70 -11.28 -13.98
N PHE A 806 -55.71 -11.27 -13.09
CA PHE A 806 -54.57 -10.35 -13.13
C PHE A 806 -53.41 -10.82 -14.03
N LEU A 807 -53.42 -12.06 -14.51
CA LEU A 807 -52.46 -12.60 -15.47
C LEU A 807 -53.07 -12.68 -16.88
N GLU A 808 -52.22 -12.72 -17.89
CA GLU A 808 -52.61 -13.02 -19.26
C GLU A 808 -52.92 -14.51 -19.40
N GLN A 809 -54.05 -14.82 -20.05
CA GLN A 809 -54.54 -16.18 -20.21
C GLN A 809 -53.51 -17.04 -20.96
N SER A 810 -53.05 -18.11 -20.32
CA SER A 810 -52.10 -19.05 -20.87
C SER A 810 -52.35 -20.42 -20.25
N ASN A 811 -52.33 -21.48 -21.05
CA ASN A 811 -52.43 -22.86 -20.54
C ASN A 811 -51.05 -23.43 -20.16
N ASP A 812 -49.98 -22.67 -20.40
CA ASP A 812 -48.62 -23.06 -20.04
C ASP A 812 -48.34 -22.66 -18.59
N LEU A 813 -48.26 -23.66 -17.70
CA LEU A 813 -47.94 -23.48 -16.29
C LEU A 813 -46.64 -22.70 -16.09
N GLU A 814 -45.63 -22.93 -16.92
CA GLU A 814 -44.36 -22.23 -16.79
C GLU A 814 -44.57 -20.74 -17.05
N ASN A 815 -45.27 -20.38 -18.13
CA ASN A 815 -45.63 -19.01 -18.45
C ASN A 815 -46.45 -18.34 -17.34
N ILE A 816 -47.45 -19.04 -16.77
CA ILE A 816 -48.24 -18.54 -15.64
C ILE A 816 -47.33 -18.20 -14.45
N ILE A 817 -46.41 -19.10 -14.08
CA ILE A 817 -45.46 -18.86 -13.00
C ILE A 817 -44.55 -17.68 -13.34
N ARG A 818 -44.08 -17.54 -14.59
CA ARG A 818 -43.26 -16.38 -15.01
C ARG A 818 -44.01 -15.07 -14.83
N GLN A 819 -45.27 -15.02 -15.28
CA GLN A 819 -46.09 -13.84 -15.14
C GLN A 819 -46.36 -13.49 -13.67
N TYR A 820 -46.63 -14.48 -12.82
CA TYR A 820 -46.79 -14.26 -11.38
C TYR A 820 -45.51 -13.75 -10.71
N ILE A 821 -44.34 -14.31 -11.04
CA ILE A 821 -43.05 -13.84 -10.53
C ILE A 821 -42.81 -12.37 -10.94
N SER A 822 -43.06 -12.05 -12.22
CA SER A 822 -42.96 -10.66 -12.73
C SER A 822 -43.89 -9.72 -11.95
N LEU A 823 -45.15 -10.12 -11.77
CA LEU A 823 -46.14 -9.38 -11.01
C LEU A 823 -45.72 -9.17 -9.55
N SER A 824 -45.30 -10.22 -8.87
CA SER A 824 -44.82 -10.15 -7.49
C SER A 824 -43.58 -9.26 -7.36
N GLY A 825 -42.75 -9.21 -8.40
CA GLY A 825 -41.60 -8.30 -8.50
C GLY A 825 -42.01 -6.82 -8.47
N ILE A 826 -43.11 -6.45 -9.14
CA ILE A 826 -43.64 -5.07 -9.12
C ILE A 826 -43.94 -4.63 -7.69
N PHE A 827 -44.71 -5.43 -6.94
CA PHE A 827 -45.10 -5.09 -5.56
C PHE A 827 -43.93 -5.13 -4.59
N SER A 828 -43.00 -6.07 -4.76
CA SER A 828 -41.75 -6.11 -3.99
C SER A 828 -40.92 -4.83 -4.20
N ASN A 829 -40.82 -4.34 -5.44
CA ASN A 829 -40.12 -3.10 -5.74
C ASN A 829 -40.84 -1.86 -5.18
N LEU A 830 -42.17 -1.81 -5.24
CA LEU A 830 -42.95 -0.74 -4.60
C LEU A 830 -42.75 -0.72 -3.08
N GLN A 831 -42.69 -1.90 -2.45
CA GLN A 831 -42.40 -2.03 -1.02
C GLN A 831 -40.98 -1.55 -0.68
N LYS A 832 -39.97 -1.92 -1.49
CA LYS A 832 -38.60 -1.41 -1.35
C LYS A 832 -38.52 0.10 -1.49
N LEU A 833 -39.28 0.69 -2.41
CA LEU A 833 -39.25 2.13 -2.72
C LEU A 833 -40.08 2.99 -1.77
N ASP A 834 -41.04 2.43 -1.03
CA ASP A 834 -41.96 3.17 -0.17
C ASP A 834 -41.26 4.11 0.84
N PRO A 835 -40.20 3.68 1.57
CA PRO A 835 -39.49 4.58 2.47
C PRO A 835 -38.83 5.76 1.74
N LEU A 836 -38.36 5.54 0.50
CA LEU A 836 -37.69 6.57 -0.30
C LEU A 836 -38.68 7.62 -0.80
N VAL A 837 -39.87 7.18 -1.22
CA VAL A 837 -40.97 8.07 -1.64
C VAL A 837 -41.41 8.95 -0.47
N LYS A 838 -41.56 8.37 0.73
CA LYS A 838 -41.91 9.12 1.94
C LYS A 838 -40.87 10.19 2.29
N LEU A 839 -39.58 9.86 2.25
CA LEU A 839 -38.52 10.84 2.47
C LEU A 839 -38.52 11.96 1.40
N HIS A 840 -38.80 11.61 0.14
CA HIS A 840 -38.89 12.55 -0.99
C HIS A 840 -40.01 13.56 -0.78
N GLN A 841 -41.19 13.10 -0.40
CA GLN A 841 -42.34 13.95 -0.08
C GLN A 841 -42.05 14.89 1.11
N ASN A 842 -41.30 14.42 2.09
CA ASN A 842 -40.94 15.20 3.29
C ASN A 842 -39.76 16.17 3.09
N LYS A 843 -39.14 16.22 1.91
CA LYS A 843 -37.96 17.07 1.61
C LYS A 843 -36.81 16.87 2.62
N SER A 844 -36.56 15.63 2.99
CA SER A 844 -35.55 15.26 3.99
C SER A 844 -34.12 15.64 3.54
N PRO A 845 -33.13 15.71 4.45
CA PRO A 845 -31.74 15.99 4.09
C PRO A 845 -31.15 14.93 3.13
N LYS A 846 -30.26 15.33 2.22
CA LYS A 846 -29.58 14.42 1.27
C LYS A 846 -28.89 13.24 1.97
N THR A 847 -28.34 13.47 3.17
CA THR A 847 -27.68 12.44 3.97
C THR A 847 -28.62 11.30 4.37
N GLU A 848 -29.90 11.57 4.65
CA GLU A 848 -30.89 10.54 4.96
C GLU A 848 -31.28 9.73 3.73
N PHE A 849 -31.42 10.40 2.57
CA PHE A 849 -31.62 9.72 1.29
C PHE A 849 -30.47 8.76 1.00
N THR A 850 -29.22 9.23 1.12
CA THR A 850 -28.05 8.40 0.86
C THR A 850 -28.03 7.17 1.77
N LYS A 851 -28.26 7.32 3.07
CA LYS A 851 -28.32 6.19 4.01
C LYS A 851 -29.41 5.18 3.62
N LEU A 852 -30.60 5.65 3.29
CA LEU A 852 -31.71 4.78 2.91
C LEU A 852 -31.45 4.07 1.58
N ILE A 853 -30.94 4.78 0.57
CA ILE A 853 -30.54 4.20 -0.71
C ILE A 853 -29.48 3.12 -0.49
N CYS A 854 -28.49 3.38 0.35
CA CYS A 854 -27.48 2.39 0.74
C CYS A 854 -28.06 1.17 1.48
N ASN A 855 -29.21 1.32 2.15
CA ASN A 855 -29.90 0.20 2.79
C ASN A 855 -30.66 -0.67 1.78
N ILE A 856 -31.34 -0.06 0.81
CA ILE A 856 -32.19 -0.75 -0.17
C ILE A 856 -31.37 -1.45 -1.26
N SER A 857 -30.25 -0.85 -1.67
CA SER A 857 -29.45 -1.39 -2.77
C SER A 857 -28.44 -2.43 -2.31
N LEU A 858 -28.10 -3.33 -3.23
CA LEU A 858 -27.16 -4.43 -3.00
C LEU A 858 -25.81 -4.20 -3.67
N ASN A 859 -25.74 -3.29 -4.66
CA ASN A 859 -24.52 -2.98 -5.39
C ASN A 859 -24.21 -1.48 -5.31
N PHE A 860 -23.11 -1.11 -4.67
CA PHE A 860 -22.65 0.27 -4.55
C PHE A 860 -21.49 0.50 -5.50
N VAL A 861 -21.53 1.58 -6.25
CA VAL A 861 -20.45 2.00 -7.13
C VAL A 861 -19.92 3.34 -6.65
N ILE A 862 -18.66 3.38 -6.26
CA ILE A 862 -18.05 4.58 -5.70
C ILE A 862 -16.79 4.92 -6.49
N PRO A 863 -16.72 6.12 -7.09
CA PRO A 863 -15.44 6.65 -7.56
C PRO A 863 -14.47 6.74 -6.39
N SER A 864 -13.23 6.32 -6.59
CA SER A 864 -12.28 6.15 -5.50
C SER A 864 -12.03 7.44 -4.69
N GLY A 865 -12.03 8.61 -5.34
CA GLY A 865 -11.94 9.92 -4.68
C GLY A 865 -13.15 10.30 -3.81
N ASN A 866 -14.30 9.65 -4.00
CA ASN A 866 -15.52 9.91 -3.23
C ASN A 866 -15.70 8.98 -2.03
N TYR A 867 -14.85 7.96 -1.87
CA TYR A 867 -15.02 6.96 -0.81
C TYR A 867 -15.14 7.59 0.59
N GLN A 868 -14.25 8.51 0.91
CA GLN A 868 -14.25 9.20 2.22
C GLN A 868 -15.54 9.96 2.51
N THR A 869 -16.15 10.55 1.48
CA THR A 869 -17.39 11.32 1.59
C THR A 869 -18.58 10.42 1.95
N TYR A 870 -18.58 9.17 1.45
CA TYR A 870 -19.73 8.27 1.53
C TYR A 870 -19.55 7.11 2.52
N LYS A 871 -18.34 6.88 3.07
CA LYS A 871 -18.07 5.73 3.96
C LYS A 871 -18.98 5.69 5.19
N ALA A 872 -19.30 6.84 5.79
CA ALA A 872 -20.13 6.92 6.99
C ALA A 872 -21.61 6.55 6.73
N GLN A 873 -22.01 6.50 5.46
CA GLN A 873 -23.36 6.14 5.02
C GLN A 873 -23.41 4.71 4.47
N LEU A 874 -22.27 4.06 4.24
CA LEU A 874 -22.21 2.70 3.70
C LEU A 874 -22.55 1.67 4.79
N PRO A 875 -23.42 0.68 4.49
CA PRO A 875 -23.55 -0.49 5.33
C PRO A 875 -22.29 -1.35 5.22
N PRO A 876 -22.06 -2.28 6.18
CA PRO A 876 -21.09 -3.34 6.01
C PRO A 876 -21.36 -4.08 4.69
N CYS A 877 -20.37 -4.09 3.80
CA CYS A 877 -20.42 -4.89 2.59
C CYS A 877 -19.72 -6.23 2.83
N HIS A 878 -20.14 -7.26 2.10
CA HIS A 878 -19.53 -8.59 2.19
C HIS A 878 -18.44 -8.75 1.14
N ASN A 879 -18.59 -8.06 0.01
CA ASN A 879 -17.72 -8.22 -1.14
C ASN A 879 -17.21 -6.84 -1.55
N VAL A 880 -15.89 -6.74 -1.72
CA VAL A 880 -15.24 -5.53 -2.23
C VAL A 880 -14.66 -5.86 -3.60
N ILE A 881 -15.13 -5.14 -4.61
CA ILE A 881 -14.69 -5.25 -6.00
C ILE A 881 -13.98 -3.96 -6.35
N THR A 882 -12.77 -4.05 -6.89
CA THR A 882 -11.96 -2.86 -7.22
C THR A 882 -11.53 -2.93 -8.67
N VAL A 883 -11.50 -1.77 -9.33
CA VAL A 883 -11.03 -1.62 -10.71
C VAL A 883 -9.91 -0.60 -10.69
N GLN A 884 -8.69 -1.06 -10.94
CA GLN A 884 -7.50 -0.23 -10.87
C GLN A 884 -6.94 -0.01 -12.27
N HIS A 885 -7.08 1.23 -12.75
CA HIS A 885 -6.42 1.71 -13.97
C HIS A 885 -5.08 2.41 -13.69
N ASP A 886 -4.91 2.95 -12.47
CA ASP A 886 -3.71 3.71 -12.06
C ASP A 886 -2.77 2.89 -11.16
N THR A 887 -1.52 3.34 -11.00
CA THR A 887 -0.50 2.66 -10.20
C THR A 887 -0.68 2.83 -8.68
N LEU A 888 -1.47 3.81 -8.23
CA LEU A 888 -1.64 4.13 -6.81
C LEU A 888 -2.60 3.15 -6.12
N LEU A 889 -2.07 2.38 -5.16
CA LEU A 889 -2.86 1.46 -4.31
C LEU A 889 -3.77 2.18 -3.31
N THR A 890 -3.40 3.41 -2.97
CA THR A 890 -3.98 4.29 -1.94
C THR A 890 -5.52 4.27 -1.89
N PRO A 891 -6.26 4.43 -3.01
CA PRO A 891 -7.71 4.59 -2.93
C PRO A 891 -8.47 3.31 -2.57
N TYR A 892 -7.83 2.15 -2.71
CA TYR A 892 -8.50 0.84 -2.64
C TYR A 892 -8.29 0.11 -1.31
N ILE A 893 -7.29 0.54 -0.51
CA ILE A 893 -6.94 -0.07 0.78
C ILE A 893 -8.03 0.16 1.81
N LEU A 894 -8.52 1.40 1.95
CA LEU A 894 -9.53 1.74 2.95
C LEU A 894 -10.86 0.98 2.77
N PRO A 895 -11.45 0.90 1.56
CA PRO A 895 -12.58 0.02 1.29
C PRO A 895 -12.36 -1.43 1.73
N LEU A 896 -11.16 -1.95 1.51
CA LEU A 896 -10.82 -3.32 1.88
C LEU A 896 -10.77 -3.50 3.40
N LEU A 897 -10.12 -2.57 4.11
CA LEU A 897 -10.02 -2.58 5.57
C LEU A 897 -11.39 -2.43 6.25
N GLU A 898 -12.31 -1.70 5.63
CA GLU A 898 -13.65 -1.42 6.18
C GLU A 898 -14.70 -2.48 5.85
N HIS A 899 -14.59 -3.13 4.69
CA HIS A 899 -15.70 -3.89 4.11
C HIS A 899 -15.32 -5.27 3.52
N GLY A 900 -14.08 -5.74 3.66
CA GLY A 900 -13.59 -6.97 3.01
C GLY A 900 -14.12 -8.31 3.54
N GLY A 901 -15.38 -8.41 3.96
CA GLY A 901 -15.87 -9.52 4.80
C GLY A 901 -15.68 -10.94 4.25
N LYS A 902 -16.03 -11.21 2.98
CA LYS A 902 -16.02 -12.56 2.39
C LYS A 902 -15.22 -12.64 1.10
N ARG A 903 -15.27 -11.60 0.26
CA ARG A 903 -14.62 -11.59 -1.05
C ARG A 903 -13.91 -10.28 -1.33
N PHE A 904 -12.71 -10.38 -1.88
CA PHE A 904 -12.00 -9.28 -2.48
C PHE A 904 -11.69 -9.62 -3.93
N ILE A 905 -12.26 -8.87 -4.87
CA ILE A 905 -12.12 -9.11 -6.31
C ILE A 905 -11.45 -7.89 -6.92
N HIS A 906 -10.29 -8.09 -7.53
CA HIS A 906 -9.48 -6.98 -8.03
C HIS A 906 -9.25 -7.12 -9.53
N PHE A 907 -9.73 -6.14 -10.30
CA PHE A 907 -9.49 -5.98 -11.72
C PHE A 907 -8.33 -5.02 -11.93
N ALA A 908 -7.27 -5.48 -12.59
CA ALA A 908 -6.10 -4.63 -12.82
C ALA A 908 -5.38 -4.97 -14.12
N THR A 909 -4.74 -3.97 -14.72
CA THR A 909 -3.81 -4.22 -15.82
C THR A 909 -2.58 -4.95 -15.26
N THR A 910 -1.93 -5.80 -16.07
CA THR A 910 -0.81 -6.68 -15.65
C THR A 910 0.38 -5.95 -15.00
N ASN A 911 0.43 -4.62 -15.11
CA ASN A 911 1.50 -3.77 -14.61
C ASN A 911 1.13 -2.94 -13.36
N THR A 912 -0.02 -3.17 -12.73
CA THR A 912 -0.39 -2.44 -11.50
C THR A 912 0.34 -3.00 -10.28
N GLY A 913 0.70 -2.12 -9.34
CA GLY A 913 1.46 -2.48 -8.14
C GLY A 913 0.72 -3.47 -7.23
N LEU A 914 -0.61 -3.46 -7.16
CA LEU A 914 -1.39 -4.41 -6.35
C LEU A 914 -1.44 -5.80 -6.99
N CYS A 915 -1.68 -5.92 -8.30
CA CYS A 915 -1.63 -7.21 -8.99
C CYS A 915 -0.24 -7.84 -8.91
N GLN A 916 0.83 -7.08 -9.13
CA GLN A 916 2.19 -7.59 -8.95
C GLN A 916 2.45 -8.05 -7.50
N ARG A 917 1.99 -7.31 -6.49
CA ARG A 917 2.11 -7.70 -5.07
C ARG A 917 1.33 -8.96 -4.70
N LEU A 918 0.12 -9.13 -5.24
CA LEU A 918 -0.71 -10.31 -4.95
C LEU A 918 -0.30 -11.52 -5.81
N THR A 919 0.45 -11.33 -6.91
CA THR A 919 0.91 -12.41 -7.81
C THR A 919 2.31 -12.93 -7.54
N THR A 920 3.18 -12.17 -6.85
CA THR A 920 4.53 -12.61 -6.42
C THR A 920 4.52 -13.91 -5.58
N GLY A 921 3.37 -14.28 -5.01
CA GLY A 921 3.12 -15.55 -4.31
C GLY A 921 2.80 -16.78 -5.18
N LYS A 922 3.15 -16.80 -6.48
CA LYS A 922 2.74 -17.82 -7.48
C LYS A 922 1.24 -17.81 -7.78
N VAL A 923 0.64 -16.64 -7.98
CA VAL A 923 -0.66 -16.57 -8.67
C VAL A 923 -0.37 -16.33 -10.12
N ALA A 924 -0.61 -17.33 -10.97
CA ALA A 924 -0.79 -17.05 -12.38
C ALA A 924 -2.02 -16.13 -12.46
N PRO A 925 -1.90 -14.90 -13.02
CA PRO A 925 -3.08 -14.10 -13.31
C PRO A 925 -4.05 -14.95 -14.15
N ILE A 926 -5.33 -14.89 -13.78
CA ILE A 926 -6.40 -15.56 -14.53
C ILE A 926 -6.81 -14.65 -15.68
#